data_AF-A0A3P3YI08-F1
#
_entry.id   AF-A0A3P3YI08-F1
#
_cell.length_a   1.000
_cell.length_b   1.000
_cell.length_c   1.000
_cell.angle_alpha   90.00
_cell.angle_beta   90.00
_cell.angle_gamma   90.00
#
_symmetry.space_group_name_H-M   'P 1'
#
loop_
_entity.id
_entity.type
_entity.pdbx_description
1 polymer ?
#
loop_
_entity_poly.entity_id
_entity_poly.type
_entity_poly.pdbx_seq_one_letter_code
_entity_poly.pdbx_strand_id
1 'polypeptide(L)'
;MGAANCTGRAGERRRFGLVDIEWTPNAYCKNCELCGLRLRRGRRHHCRSCGRLTCPSCSPRRRPLPQLGLGSHAAHRVCFRCDTKAVNLVDLETTLHSECVSLSRHTSLDAAVGICRTLQQASLHVKFNERLRDWVAARVSTIVVRDLVPVQHALLVRHASGRRVGSIVLDTMALLAACSILQIDQEPSVATLKAQCQNAQSLAIVQAGGLRAALHGDPRWIVVARSTDVVLQSHSSHDLSLLLILVVLRNGLVDAAFRLYNKGGVTCDVGEVAAAGHSALFNDLMHDLNQYSIEIEGVDDDVMNEIARFFWLVPKPNDMESATGWAANIYPDMLAKECALVVAAERYQIHMITKAIASMKRKWDEIVPMMNLLHPAAYWDVVKRVPGLDHLRQLADTDVDKNHVVDQIEGLFFQNGGDAAVINEANWGGDKLLPWASYHAQTRVVQLLVSIPGINVDVLGRGNVTALRRAWLRHLRLRGVYYVLDALIQAGANRTLAGMPLEDDSDDYTDEWDYECVSLSRHTSLDAAVGICRTLQQASLHVKFNERLRDWVAARVSTIVVRDLVPVQHALFVRHASGRRVGSIVLDTMALLAACSILQIDQEPSVATLKALCQNAQSLAIVQAGGLCAALHGDSRCLSSFMAKRGIRAQCRPRAATTRPAGVD
;
A
#
# COMPACT_ATOMS: atom_id res chain seq x y z
N MET A 1 -16.15 -25.50 2.11
CA MET A 1 -17.38 -24.68 2.28
C MET A 1 -18.20 -24.81 1.01
N GLY A 2 -19.50 -25.12 1.14
CA GLY A 2 -20.37 -25.59 0.05
C GLY A 2 -20.47 -24.64 -1.15
N ALA A 3 -20.47 -25.22 -2.35
CA ALA A 3 -20.69 -24.53 -3.60
C ALA A 3 -22.01 -23.75 -3.57
N ALA A 4 -21.95 -22.44 -3.80
CA ALA A 4 -23.14 -21.61 -3.95
C ALA A 4 -23.89 -22.07 -5.21
N ASN A 5 -25.12 -22.56 -5.04
CA ASN A 5 -26.04 -22.89 -6.14
C ASN A 5 -26.41 -21.63 -6.93
N CYS A 6 -25.55 -21.24 -7.88
CA CYS A 6 -25.83 -20.23 -8.90
C CYS A 6 -26.18 -20.96 -10.21
N THR A 7 -27.44 -20.85 -10.65
CA THR A 7 -27.87 -21.49 -11.91
C THR A 7 -27.43 -20.67 -13.13
N GLY A 8 -26.35 -21.10 -13.79
CA GLY A 8 -26.12 -21.01 -15.25
C GLY A 8 -25.98 -19.64 -15.96
N ARG A 9 -24.76 -19.40 -16.47
CA ARG A 9 -24.24 -18.55 -17.59
C ARG A 9 -24.42 -17.00 -17.59
N ALA A 10 -23.25 -16.34 -17.59
CA ALA A 10 -22.88 -14.94 -17.91
C ALA A 10 -23.69 -13.83 -17.24
N GLY A 11 -23.10 -13.18 -16.23
CA GLY A 11 -23.68 -11.99 -15.60
C GLY A 11 -23.92 -10.87 -16.63
N GLU A 12 -24.97 -10.08 -16.40
CA GLU A 12 -25.31 -8.92 -17.24
C GLU A 12 -24.11 -7.96 -17.26
N ARG A 13 -23.49 -7.69 -18.42
CA ARG A 13 -22.41 -6.70 -18.51
C ARG A 13 -23.00 -5.33 -18.22
N ARG A 14 -22.76 -4.81 -17.01
CA ARG A 14 -23.12 -3.45 -16.65
C ARG A 14 -21.88 -2.57 -16.72
N ARG A 15 -21.94 -1.58 -17.60
CA ARG A 15 -20.93 -0.53 -17.70
C ARG A 15 -20.92 0.28 -16.40
N PHE A 16 -19.86 0.13 -15.61
CA PHE A 16 -19.63 0.92 -14.41
C PHE A 16 -18.39 1.78 -14.61
N GLY A 17 -18.60 3.03 -15.04
CA GLY A 17 -17.50 3.91 -15.43
C GLY A 17 -16.88 3.50 -16.77
N LEU A 18 -15.55 3.36 -16.80
CA LEU A 18 -14.77 3.07 -18.01
C LEU A 18 -14.47 1.57 -18.22
N VAL A 19 -14.78 0.70 -17.25
CA VAL A 19 -14.53 -0.75 -17.30
C VAL A 19 -15.83 -1.53 -17.07
N ASP A 20 -16.06 -2.59 -17.85
CA ASP A 20 -17.24 -3.45 -17.70
C ASP A 20 -17.03 -4.47 -16.58
N ILE A 21 -17.86 -4.45 -15.55
CA ILE A 21 -17.79 -5.40 -14.43
C ILE A 21 -18.86 -6.49 -14.62
N GLU A 22 -18.55 -7.74 -14.24
CA GLU A 22 -19.53 -8.82 -14.37
C GLU A 22 -20.64 -8.60 -13.37
N TRP A 23 -21.75 -8.11 -13.90
CA TRP A 23 -22.94 -7.79 -13.17
C TRP A 23 -23.66 -9.01 -12.63
N THR A 24 -23.43 -9.54 -11.42
CA THR A 24 -24.31 -10.63 -10.94
C THR A 24 -25.72 -10.07 -10.71
N PRO A 25 -26.73 -10.36 -11.54
CA PRO A 25 -28.00 -9.68 -11.41
C PRO A 25 -28.79 -10.26 -10.24
N ASN A 26 -29.59 -9.42 -9.60
CA ASN A 26 -30.37 -9.76 -8.41
C ASN A 26 -31.29 -10.99 -8.59
N ALA A 27 -31.66 -11.33 -9.83
CA ALA A 27 -32.50 -12.48 -10.16
C ALA A 27 -31.76 -13.83 -10.14
N TYR A 28 -30.43 -13.82 -10.35
CA TYR A 28 -29.63 -15.02 -10.63
C TYR A 28 -29.05 -15.66 -9.38
N CYS A 29 -28.79 -14.86 -8.35
CA CYS A 29 -28.28 -15.37 -7.08
C CYS A 29 -29.19 -14.94 -5.93
N LYS A 30 -29.60 -15.92 -5.12
CA LYS A 30 -30.39 -15.70 -3.90
C LYS A 30 -29.52 -15.75 -2.65
N ASN A 31 -28.22 -15.98 -2.80
CA ASN A 31 -27.28 -16.17 -1.70
C ASN A 31 -26.11 -15.19 -1.83
N CYS A 32 -25.42 -14.92 -0.74
CA CYS A 32 -24.16 -14.19 -0.79
C CYS A 32 -23.11 -15.04 -1.48
N GLU A 33 -22.45 -14.51 -2.50
CA GLU A 33 -21.40 -15.22 -3.24
C GLU A 33 -20.09 -15.38 -2.45
N LEU A 34 -20.04 -14.90 -1.19
CA LEU A 34 -18.86 -15.00 -0.34
C LEU A 34 -19.06 -15.94 0.85
N CYS A 35 -20.19 -15.83 1.56
CA CYS A 35 -20.48 -16.67 2.72
C CYS A 35 -21.65 -17.65 2.50
N GLY A 36 -22.28 -17.65 1.33
CA GLY A 36 -23.42 -18.52 1.02
C GLY A 36 -24.74 -18.13 1.70
N LEU A 37 -24.76 -17.07 2.53
CA LEU A 37 -25.97 -16.66 3.28
C LEU A 37 -27.12 -16.29 2.34
N ARG A 38 -28.31 -16.86 2.55
CA ARG A 38 -29.51 -16.51 1.77
C ARG A 38 -29.90 -15.04 1.96
N LEU A 39 -29.94 -14.29 0.87
CA LEU A 39 -30.23 -12.87 0.83
C LEU A 39 -31.74 -12.62 0.62
N ARG A 40 -32.32 -11.77 1.48
CA ARG A 40 -33.70 -11.28 1.31
C ARG A 40 -33.70 -9.99 0.49
N ARG A 41 -34.85 -9.66 -0.14
CA ARG A 41 -35.06 -8.35 -0.79
C ARG A 41 -34.77 -7.24 0.24
N GLY A 42 -33.91 -6.27 -0.10
CA GLY A 42 -33.44 -5.20 0.80
C GLY A 42 -32.08 -5.43 1.47
N ARG A 43 -31.57 -6.68 1.54
CA ARG A 43 -30.23 -7.02 2.08
C ARG A 43 -29.23 -7.45 1.00
N ARG A 44 -29.57 -7.17 -0.26
CA ARG A 44 -28.74 -7.48 -1.44
C ARG A 44 -27.85 -6.30 -1.74
N HIS A 45 -26.55 -6.51 -1.69
CA HIS A 45 -25.55 -5.53 -2.05
C HIS A 45 -24.61 -6.10 -3.09
N HIS A 46 -23.92 -5.24 -3.81
CA HIS A 46 -22.90 -5.67 -4.73
C HIS A 46 -21.58 -5.02 -4.41
N CYS A 47 -20.51 -5.77 -4.62
CA CYS A 47 -19.18 -5.20 -4.65
C CYS A 47 -19.03 -4.40 -5.95
N ARG A 48 -18.77 -3.10 -5.84
CA ARG A 48 -18.57 -2.24 -7.01
C ARG A 48 -17.21 -2.44 -7.67
N SER A 49 -16.28 -3.14 -7.03
CA SER A 49 -14.99 -3.53 -7.58
C SER A 49 -15.04 -4.85 -8.38
N CYS A 50 -15.82 -5.85 -7.95
CA CYS A 50 -15.85 -7.18 -8.59
C CYS A 50 -17.23 -7.67 -9.04
N GLY A 51 -18.30 -6.92 -8.82
CA GLY A 51 -19.65 -7.20 -9.33
C GLY A 51 -20.44 -8.28 -8.58
N ARG A 52 -19.82 -9.00 -7.64
CA ARG A 52 -20.48 -10.07 -6.86
C ARG A 52 -21.59 -9.55 -5.96
N LEU A 53 -22.65 -10.35 -5.82
CA LEU A 53 -23.74 -10.19 -4.86
C LEU A 53 -23.29 -10.62 -3.45
N THR A 54 -23.49 -9.72 -2.49
CA THR A 54 -22.95 -9.80 -1.13
C THR A 54 -23.99 -9.43 -0.08
N CYS A 55 -23.88 -10.00 1.12
CA CYS A 55 -24.59 -9.53 2.31
C CYS A 55 -23.87 -8.30 2.92
N PRO A 56 -24.53 -7.55 3.83
CA PRO A 56 -23.92 -6.40 4.50
C PRO A 56 -22.59 -6.74 5.19
N SER A 57 -22.54 -7.87 5.90
CA SER A 57 -21.36 -8.33 6.65
C SER A 57 -20.17 -8.69 5.75
N CYS A 58 -20.40 -9.10 4.51
CA CYS A 58 -19.32 -9.42 3.56
C CYS A 58 -18.87 -8.22 2.73
N SER A 59 -19.58 -7.09 2.78
CA SER A 59 -19.21 -5.84 2.13
C SER A 59 -19.44 -4.59 3.00
N PRO A 60 -18.89 -4.56 4.24
CA PRO A 60 -19.18 -3.49 5.20
C PRO A 60 -18.55 -2.16 4.79
N ARG A 61 -17.41 -2.20 4.08
CA ARG A 61 -16.58 -1.03 3.79
C ARG A 61 -16.86 -0.43 2.41
N ARG A 62 -16.51 0.85 2.27
CA ARG A 62 -16.53 1.59 0.99
C ARG A 62 -15.14 2.11 0.68
N ARG A 63 -14.74 2.07 -0.59
CA ARG A 63 -13.46 2.61 -1.07
C ARG A 63 -13.62 3.43 -2.35
N PRO A 64 -12.78 4.46 -2.57
CA PRO A 64 -12.61 5.04 -3.90
C PRO A 64 -12.21 3.95 -4.89
N LEU A 65 -12.77 4.01 -6.11
CA LEU A 65 -12.44 3.07 -7.19
C LEU A 65 -11.94 3.82 -8.43
N PRO A 66 -10.82 4.56 -8.32
CA PRO A 66 -10.28 5.36 -9.42
C PRO A 66 -9.90 4.51 -10.63
N GLN A 67 -9.52 3.23 -10.42
CA GLN A 67 -9.22 2.30 -11.51
C GLN A 67 -10.42 1.99 -12.42
N LEU A 68 -11.65 2.31 -11.98
CA LEU A 68 -12.86 2.16 -12.79
C LEU A 68 -13.29 3.48 -13.45
N GLY A 69 -12.52 4.55 -13.28
CA GLY A 69 -12.90 5.92 -13.67
C GLY A 69 -14.00 6.52 -12.79
N LEU A 70 -14.28 5.91 -11.64
CA LEU A 70 -15.20 6.43 -10.64
C LEU A 70 -14.38 7.32 -9.71
N GLY A 71 -14.33 8.62 -10.03
CA GLY A 71 -13.35 9.60 -9.52
C GLY A 71 -12.97 9.48 -8.03
N SER A 72 -11.74 9.90 -7.71
CA SER A 72 -11.03 9.65 -6.44
C SER A 72 -11.73 10.10 -5.15
N HIS A 73 -12.81 10.89 -5.25
CA HIS A 73 -13.57 11.43 -4.13
C HIS A 73 -14.83 10.61 -3.77
N ALA A 74 -15.27 9.69 -4.63
CA ALA A 74 -16.50 8.92 -4.41
C ALA A 74 -16.20 7.53 -3.86
N ALA A 75 -16.64 7.25 -2.62
CA ALA A 75 -16.47 5.94 -2.00
C ALA A 75 -17.60 4.96 -2.38
N HIS A 76 -17.24 3.83 -2.97
CA HIS A 76 -18.14 2.79 -3.43
C HIS A 76 -18.01 1.51 -2.58
N ARG A 77 -19.14 0.81 -2.38
CA ARG A 77 -19.17 -0.43 -1.58
C ARG A 77 -18.28 -1.51 -2.19
N VAL A 78 -17.44 -2.11 -1.37
CA VAL A 78 -16.56 -3.22 -1.77
C VAL A 78 -16.69 -4.39 -0.81
N CYS A 79 -16.49 -5.61 -1.29
CA CYS A 79 -16.44 -6.77 -0.42
C CYS A 79 -15.10 -6.86 0.32
N PHE A 80 -15.04 -7.62 1.42
CA PHE A 80 -13.80 -7.76 2.21
C PHE A 80 -12.59 -8.21 1.36
N ARG A 81 -12.81 -9.07 0.35
CA ARG A 81 -11.74 -9.49 -0.57
C ARG A 81 -11.19 -8.32 -1.38
N CYS A 82 -12.05 -7.48 -1.93
CA CYS A 82 -11.66 -6.29 -2.69
C CYS A 82 -11.14 -5.16 -1.79
N ASP A 83 -11.62 -5.10 -0.55
CA ASP A 83 -11.14 -4.16 0.44
C ASP A 83 -9.70 -4.46 0.86
N THR A 84 -9.31 -5.72 1.00
CA THR A 84 -7.90 -6.11 1.28
C THR A 84 -6.96 -6.01 0.07
N LYS A 85 -7.35 -5.34 -1.02
CA LYS A 85 -6.40 -5.04 -2.11
C LYS A 85 -5.35 -4.06 -1.60
N ALA A 86 -4.07 -4.37 -1.84
CA ALA A 86 -2.97 -3.48 -1.51
C ALA A 86 -3.12 -2.15 -2.27
N VAL A 87 -2.73 -1.03 -1.63
CA VAL A 87 -2.81 0.31 -2.24
C VAL A 87 -2.01 0.34 -3.55
N ASN A 88 -0.80 -0.20 -3.55
CA ASN A 88 0.05 -0.31 -4.74
C ASN A 88 -0.63 -1.05 -5.91
N LEU A 89 -1.51 -2.01 -5.63
CA LEU A 89 -2.25 -2.72 -6.68
C LEU A 89 -3.36 -1.86 -7.28
N VAL A 90 -4.02 -1.04 -6.47
CA VAL A 90 -5.04 -0.08 -6.93
C VAL A 90 -4.38 1.07 -7.72
N ASP A 91 -3.21 1.52 -7.28
CA ASP A 91 -2.41 2.53 -7.98
C ASP A 91 -1.91 1.98 -9.32
N LEU A 92 -1.42 0.74 -9.35
CA LEU A 92 -1.03 0.06 -10.58
C LEU A 92 -2.20 -0.07 -11.57
N GLU A 93 -3.38 -0.50 -11.10
CA GLU A 93 -4.61 -0.56 -11.92
C GLU A 93 -4.98 0.83 -12.47
N THR A 94 -4.82 1.89 -11.67
CA THR A 94 -5.14 3.26 -12.07
C THR A 94 -4.15 3.83 -13.09
N THR A 95 -2.85 3.63 -12.85
CA THR A 95 -1.77 4.04 -13.75
C THR A 95 -1.92 3.35 -15.10
N LEU A 96 -2.10 2.03 -15.10
CA LEU A 96 -2.27 1.24 -16.33
C LEU A 96 -3.47 1.74 -17.17
N HIS A 97 -4.58 2.06 -16.50
CA HIS A 97 -5.73 2.64 -17.18
C HIS A 97 -5.39 4.01 -17.80
N SER A 98 -4.75 4.90 -17.04
CA SER A 98 -4.40 6.25 -17.51
C SER A 98 -3.42 6.23 -18.67
N GLU A 99 -2.43 5.35 -18.64
CA GLU A 99 -1.45 5.16 -19.71
C GLU A 99 -2.10 4.61 -20.96
N CYS A 100 -2.98 3.62 -20.85
CA CYS A 100 -3.73 3.08 -21.99
C CYS A 100 -4.62 4.15 -22.66
N VAL A 101 -5.24 5.03 -21.86
CA VAL A 101 -6.03 6.16 -22.36
C VAL A 101 -5.12 7.18 -23.06
N SER A 102 -3.95 7.46 -22.51
CA SER A 102 -2.95 8.34 -23.12
C SER A 102 -2.39 7.79 -24.43
N LEU A 103 -2.07 6.50 -24.47
CA LEU A 103 -1.59 5.81 -25.68
C LEU A 103 -2.60 5.90 -26.81
N SER A 104 -3.90 5.83 -26.50
CA SER A 104 -4.98 5.99 -27.49
C SER A 104 -5.00 7.38 -28.15
N ARG A 105 -4.33 8.39 -27.57
CA ARG A 105 -4.28 9.78 -28.09
C ARG A 105 -2.97 10.10 -28.79
N HIS A 106 -1.85 9.57 -28.31
CA HIS A 106 -0.51 10.00 -28.73
C HIS A 106 0.40 8.87 -29.24
N THR A 107 -0.16 7.68 -29.51
CA THR A 107 0.49 6.45 -30.03
C THR A 107 2.03 6.48 -30.02
N SER A 108 2.62 5.85 -29.02
CA SER A 108 4.07 5.78 -28.82
C SER A 108 4.51 4.32 -28.65
N LEU A 109 5.63 3.95 -29.28
CA LEU A 109 6.22 2.61 -29.15
C LEU A 109 6.61 2.33 -27.70
N ASP A 110 7.37 3.24 -27.08
CA ASP A 110 7.85 3.07 -25.70
C ASP A 110 6.70 2.94 -24.71
N ALA A 111 5.63 3.73 -24.89
CA ALA A 111 4.44 3.66 -24.07
C ALA A 111 3.69 2.33 -24.26
N ALA A 112 3.56 1.84 -25.50
CA ALA A 112 2.90 0.56 -25.77
C ALA A 112 3.70 -0.62 -25.19
N VAL A 113 5.02 -0.64 -25.35
CA VAL A 113 5.90 -1.66 -24.78
C VAL A 113 5.87 -1.59 -23.24
N GLY A 114 5.90 -0.40 -22.67
CA GLY A 114 5.75 -0.16 -21.23
C GLY A 114 4.46 -0.76 -20.67
N ILE A 115 3.32 -0.45 -21.29
CA ILE A 115 2.00 -1.00 -20.91
C ILE A 115 1.99 -2.54 -20.99
N CYS A 116 2.61 -3.13 -22.02
CA CYS A 116 2.67 -4.59 -22.15
C CYS A 116 3.50 -5.23 -21.03
N ARG A 117 4.63 -4.64 -20.63
CA ARG A 117 5.40 -5.12 -19.46
C ARG A 117 4.56 -5.04 -18.18
N THR A 118 3.83 -3.95 -17.98
CA THR A 118 2.92 -3.80 -16.84
C THR A 118 1.78 -4.81 -16.86
N LEU A 119 1.22 -5.14 -18.03
CA LEU A 119 0.23 -6.21 -18.19
C LEU A 119 0.79 -7.59 -17.82
N GLN A 120 2.03 -7.88 -18.22
CA GLN A 120 2.71 -9.12 -17.86
C GLN A 120 2.93 -9.22 -16.34
N GLN A 121 3.36 -8.15 -15.68
CA GLN A 121 3.46 -8.09 -14.21
C GLN A 121 2.09 -8.23 -13.54
N ALA A 122 1.07 -7.56 -14.06
CA ALA A 122 -0.31 -7.64 -13.58
C ALA A 122 -0.91 -9.04 -13.73
N SER A 123 -0.44 -9.86 -14.67
CA SER A 123 -0.87 -11.25 -14.85
C SER A 123 -0.53 -12.16 -13.68
N LEU A 124 0.52 -11.82 -12.93
CA LEU A 124 1.01 -12.57 -11.76
C LEU A 124 0.22 -12.27 -10.47
N HIS A 125 -0.55 -11.18 -10.45
CA HIS A 125 -1.31 -10.77 -9.27
C HIS A 125 -2.74 -11.34 -9.28
N VAL A 126 -3.01 -12.31 -8.40
CA VAL A 126 -4.34 -12.96 -8.23
C VAL A 126 -5.46 -11.98 -7.89
N LYS A 127 -5.15 -10.84 -7.26
CA LYS A 127 -6.11 -9.79 -6.91
C LYS A 127 -6.24 -8.68 -7.97
N PHE A 128 -5.43 -8.70 -9.04
CA PHE A 128 -5.50 -7.69 -10.09
C PHE A 128 -6.85 -7.78 -10.82
N ASN A 129 -7.37 -6.64 -11.27
CA ASN A 129 -8.61 -6.58 -12.02
C ASN A 129 -8.44 -7.22 -13.41
N GLU A 130 -8.76 -8.51 -13.51
CA GLU A 130 -8.70 -9.32 -14.74
C GLU A 130 -9.39 -8.63 -15.93
N ARG A 131 -10.54 -7.99 -15.72
CA ARG A 131 -11.25 -7.33 -16.81
C ARG A 131 -10.63 -6.01 -17.27
N LEU A 132 -9.96 -5.30 -16.35
CA LEU A 132 -9.12 -4.16 -16.74
C LEU A 132 -7.95 -4.66 -17.58
N ARG A 133 -7.33 -5.77 -17.19
CA ARG A 133 -6.26 -6.42 -17.96
C ARG A 133 -6.72 -6.75 -19.38
N ASP A 134 -7.87 -7.41 -19.52
CA ASP A 134 -8.43 -7.79 -20.82
C ASP A 134 -8.77 -6.57 -21.67
N TRP A 135 -9.36 -5.52 -21.05
CA TRP A 135 -9.69 -4.29 -21.74
C TRP A 135 -8.45 -3.56 -22.24
N VAL A 136 -7.42 -3.41 -21.40
CA VAL A 136 -6.15 -2.78 -21.79
C VAL A 136 -5.46 -3.62 -22.87
N ALA A 137 -5.36 -4.94 -22.71
CA ALA A 137 -4.76 -5.83 -23.69
C ALA A 137 -5.44 -5.70 -25.05
N ALA A 138 -6.77 -5.81 -25.13
CA ALA A 138 -7.51 -5.67 -26.38
C ALA A 138 -7.29 -4.30 -27.05
N ARG A 139 -7.26 -3.23 -26.24
CA ARG A 139 -7.08 -1.87 -26.72
C ARG A 139 -5.67 -1.65 -27.27
N VAL A 140 -4.64 -2.12 -26.54
CA VAL A 140 -3.24 -2.01 -26.95
C VAL A 140 -2.96 -2.88 -28.16
N SER A 141 -3.47 -4.12 -28.22
CA SER A 141 -3.36 -4.98 -29.42
C SER A 141 -3.88 -4.29 -30.67
N THR A 142 -5.01 -3.60 -30.57
CA THR A 142 -5.57 -2.85 -31.70
C THR A 142 -4.61 -1.74 -32.17
N ILE A 143 -4.02 -0.98 -31.24
CA ILE A 143 -3.08 0.11 -31.54
C ILE A 143 -1.78 -0.45 -32.11
N VAL A 144 -1.25 -1.52 -31.52
CA VAL A 144 -0.02 -2.19 -31.97
C VAL A 144 -0.15 -2.66 -33.42
N VAL A 145 -1.19 -3.44 -33.73
CA VAL A 145 -1.39 -4.01 -35.06
C VAL A 145 -1.69 -2.93 -36.10
N ARG A 146 -2.52 -1.93 -35.76
CA ARG A 146 -2.96 -0.90 -36.70
C ARG A 146 -1.92 0.19 -36.95
N ASP A 147 -1.22 0.63 -35.89
CA ASP A 147 -0.42 1.85 -35.93
C ASP A 147 1.09 1.59 -35.80
N LEU A 148 1.53 0.67 -34.93
CA LEU A 148 2.97 0.48 -34.64
C LEU A 148 3.65 -0.53 -35.56
N VAL A 149 3.00 -1.67 -35.83
CA VAL A 149 3.54 -2.74 -36.69
C VAL A 149 3.82 -2.23 -38.12
N PRO A 150 2.91 -1.49 -38.79
CA PRO A 150 3.18 -0.98 -40.14
C PRO A 150 4.32 0.04 -40.16
N VAL A 151 4.44 0.88 -39.13
CA VAL A 151 5.51 1.87 -39.01
C VAL A 151 6.87 1.20 -38.86
N GLN A 152 6.99 0.20 -37.97
CA GLN A 152 8.25 -0.53 -37.79
C GLN A 152 8.63 -1.36 -39.02
N HIS A 153 7.64 -1.99 -39.67
CA HIS A 153 7.86 -2.68 -40.94
C HIS A 153 8.41 -1.72 -42.01
N ALA A 154 7.81 -0.55 -42.17
CA ALA A 154 8.28 0.46 -43.13
C ALA A 154 9.70 0.97 -42.79
N LEU A 155 10.03 1.14 -41.51
CA LEU A 155 11.37 1.54 -41.07
C LEU A 155 12.42 0.47 -41.38
N LEU A 156 12.13 -0.81 -41.10
CA LEU A 156 13.04 -1.92 -41.43
C LEU A 156 13.28 -2.02 -42.93
N VAL A 157 12.22 -1.97 -43.75
CA VAL A 157 12.35 -2.05 -45.21
C VAL A 157 13.14 -0.85 -45.76
N ARG A 158 12.86 0.37 -45.29
CA ARG A 158 13.50 1.59 -45.79
C ARG A 158 14.96 1.73 -45.40
N HIS A 159 15.34 1.15 -44.26
CA HIS A 159 16.68 1.32 -43.69
C HIS A 159 17.53 0.05 -43.69
N ALA A 160 17.13 -1.04 -44.36
CA ALA A 160 17.74 -2.37 -44.34
C ALA A 160 19.28 -2.44 -44.57
N SER A 161 19.91 -1.39 -45.08
CA SER A 161 21.36 -1.31 -45.33
C SER A 161 22.04 -0.04 -44.77
N GLY A 162 21.35 0.71 -43.90
CA GLY A 162 21.83 2.00 -43.38
C GLY A 162 22.51 1.93 -41.99
N ARG A 163 23.22 3.00 -41.60
CA ARG A 163 23.88 3.13 -40.27
C ARG A 163 22.93 3.05 -39.06
N ARG A 164 21.61 3.06 -39.27
CA ARG A 164 20.55 3.03 -38.24
C ARG A 164 19.83 1.69 -38.12
N VAL A 165 20.25 0.65 -38.86
CA VAL A 165 19.61 -0.69 -38.81
C VAL A 165 19.57 -1.23 -37.38
N GLY A 166 20.65 -1.08 -36.62
CA GLY A 166 20.74 -1.62 -35.25
C GLY A 166 19.67 -1.11 -34.31
N SER A 167 19.42 0.21 -34.27
CA SER A 167 18.38 0.78 -33.39
C SER A 167 16.97 0.39 -33.82
N ILE A 168 16.73 0.33 -35.12
CA ILE A 168 15.41 -0.06 -35.68
C ILE A 168 15.12 -1.55 -35.40
N VAL A 169 16.14 -2.41 -35.48
CA VAL A 169 16.02 -3.84 -35.12
C VAL A 169 15.70 -4.00 -33.64
N LEU A 170 16.36 -3.24 -32.74
CA LEU A 170 16.08 -3.27 -31.30
C LEU A 170 14.64 -2.82 -30.98
N ASP A 171 14.20 -1.70 -31.57
CA ASP A 171 12.83 -1.20 -31.43
C ASP A 171 11.80 -2.22 -31.95
N THR A 172 12.13 -2.89 -33.07
CA THR A 172 11.28 -3.95 -33.63
C THR A 172 11.24 -5.19 -32.73
N MET A 173 12.36 -5.59 -32.14
CA MET A 173 12.40 -6.72 -31.19
C MET A 173 11.57 -6.42 -29.93
N ALA A 174 11.65 -5.19 -29.42
CA ALA A 174 10.81 -4.76 -28.29
C ALA A 174 9.32 -4.79 -28.64
N LEU A 175 8.96 -4.37 -29.86
CA LEU A 175 7.59 -4.46 -30.37
C LEU A 175 7.13 -5.93 -30.50
N LEU A 176 7.97 -6.82 -31.03
CA LEU A 176 7.66 -8.24 -31.17
C LEU A 176 7.49 -8.93 -29.81
N ALA A 177 8.30 -8.57 -28.81
CA ALA A 177 8.12 -9.06 -27.44
C ALA A 177 6.78 -8.60 -26.85
N ALA A 178 6.38 -7.35 -27.10
CA ALA A 178 5.06 -6.85 -26.72
C ALA A 178 3.92 -7.60 -27.44
N CYS A 179 4.08 -7.94 -28.72
CA CYS A 179 3.12 -8.78 -29.46
C CYS A 179 2.96 -10.17 -28.83
N SER A 180 4.05 -10.78 -28.35
CA SER A 180 3.98 -12.09 -27.66
C SER A 180 3.27 -12.00 -26.31
N ILE A 181 3.47 -10.93 -25.54
CA ILE A 181 2.72 -10.68 -24.29
C ILE A 181 1.22 -10.57 -24.56
N LEU A 182 0.86 -9.91 -25.66
CA LEU A 182 -0.53 -9.73 -26.09
C LEU A 182 -1.13 -10.95 -26.79
N GLN A 183 -0.33 -12.00 -27.02
CA GLN A 183 -0.72 -13.22 -27.74
C GLN A 183 -1.23 -12.96 -29.16
N ILE A 184 -0.62 -11.99 -29.86
CA ILE A 184 -0.98 -11.61 -31.25
C ILE A 184 0.10 -12.03 -32.27
N ASP A 185 0.96 -12.99 -31.93
CA ASP A 185 2.04 -13.46 -32.82
C ASP A 185 1.53 -14.07 -34.14
N GLN A 186 0.29 -14.57 -34.13
CA GLN A 186 -0.35 -15.19 -35.29
C GLN A 186 -0.92 -14.17 -36.29
N GLU A 187 -0.92 -12.87 -35.96
CA GLU A 187 -1.36 -11.83 -36.88
C GLU A 187 -0.42 -11.77 -38.10
N PRO A 188 -0.93 -11.81 -39.35
CA PRO A 188 -0.09 -11.92 -40.54
C PRO A 188 0.95 -10.79 -40.68
N SER A 189 0.58 -9.57 -40.26
CA SER A 189 1.47 -8.40 -40.28
C SER A 189 2.61 -8.53 -39.26
N VAL A 190 2.34 -9.13 -38.09
CA VAL A 190 3.32 -9.39 -37.04
C VAL A 190 4.27 -10.51 -37.47
N ALA A 191 3.74 -11.59 -38.05
CA ALA A 191 4.56 -12.67 -38.58
C ALA A 191 5.52 -12.19 -39.69
N THR A 192 5.03 -11.32 -40.58
CA THR A 192 5.84 -10.70 -41.64
C THR A 192 6.95 -9.82 -41.05
N LEU A 193 6.61 -8.99 -40.06
CA LEU A 193 7.58 -8.14 -39.35
C LEU A 193 8.66 -8.98 -38.65
N LYS A 194 8.28 -10.09 -38.02
CA LYS A 194 9.19 -11.02 -37.34
C LYS A 194 10.21 -11.64 -38.31
N ALA A 195 9.74 -12.12 -39.46
CA ALA A 195 10.61 -12.69 -40.49
C ALA A 195 11.60 -11.65 -41.05
N GLN A 196 11.14 -10.41 -41.28
CA GLN A 196 12.02 -9.33 -41.75
C GLN A 196 13.04 -8.90 -40.71
N CYS A 197 12.65 -8.86 -39.42
CA CYS A 197 13.56 -8.55 -38.32
C CYS A 197 14.69 -9.59 -38.22
N GLN A 198 14.36 -10.89 -38.35
CA GLN A 198 15.36 -11.97 -38.35
C GLN A 198 16.34 -11.88 -39.53
N ASN A 199 15.85 -11.53 -40.71
CA ASN A 199 16.69 -11.30 -41.89
C ASN A 199 17.63 -10.10 -41.70
N ALA A 200 17.12 -8.99 -41.15
CA ALA A 200 17.92 -7.79 -40.86
C ALA A 200 18.97 -8.03 -39.76
N GLN A 201 18.62 -8.82 -38.74
CA GLN A 201 19.54 -9.24 -37.67
C GLN A 201 20.71 -10.05 -38.22
N SER A 202 20.42 -11.00 -39.13
CA SER A 202 21.45 -11.82 -39.78
C SER A 202 22.43 -10.97 -40.61
N LEU A 203 21.92 -9.94 -41.31
CA LEU A 203 22.76 -9.01 -42.08
C LEU A 203 23.66 -8.15 -41.18
N ALA A 204 23.13 -7.68 -40.05
CA ALA A 204 23.88 -6.87 -39.09
C ALA A 204 25.01 -7.66 -38.39
N ILE A 205 24.76 -8.94 -38.09
CA ILE A 205 25.77 -9.85 -37.50
C ILE A 205 26.92 -10.10 -38.48
N VAL A 206 26.64 -10.29 -39.77
CA VAL A 206 27.69 -10.50 -40.80
C VAL A 206 28.57 -9.25 -40.95
N GLN A 207 27.98 -8.05 -40.91
CA GLN A 207 28.74 -6.79 -40.97
C GLN A 207 29.62 -6.57 -39.73
N ALA A 208 29.13 -6.94 -38.54
CA ALA A 208 29.90 -6.87 -37.30
C ALA A 208 31.03 -7.93 -37.23
N GLY A 209 30.79 -9.12 -37.78
CA GLY A 209 31.78 -10.20 -37.86
C GLY A 209 32.97 -9.88 -38.77
N GLY A 210 32.74 -9.21 -39.91
CA GLY A 210 33.81 -8.72 -40.78
C GLY A 210 34.71 -7.67 -40.12
N LEU A 211 34.15 -6.84 -39.23
CA LEU A 211 34.92 -5.86 -38.45
C LEU A 211 35.76 -6.53 -37.35
N ARG A 212 35.25 -7.61 -36.75
CA ARG A 212 35.94 -8.40 -35.72
C ARG A 212 37.18 -9.13 -36.28
N ALA A 213 37.08 -9.65 -37.50
CA ALA A 213 38.22 -10.26 -38.20
C ALA A 213 39.33 -9.24 -38.53
N ALA A 214 38.98 -7.98 -38.81
CA ALA A 214 39.94 -6.90 -39.04
C ALA A 214 40.65 -6.41 -37.76
N LEU A 215 39.99 -6.50 -36.60
CA LEU A 215 40.53 -6.05 -35.30
C LEU A 215 41.46 -7.08 -34.64
N HIS A 216 41.32 -8.38 -34.92
CA HIS A 216 42.19 -9.43 -34.38
C HIS A 216 43.60 -9.48 -34.99
N GLY A 217 43.91 -8.64 -36.00
CA GLY A 217 45.21 -8.59 -36.66
C GLY A 217 46.23 -7.61 -36.07
N ASP A 218 45.88 -6.78 -35.09
CA ASP A 218 46.77 -5.71 -34.56
C ASP A 218 47.00 -5.83 -33.03
N PRO A 219 48.22 -6.18 -32.56
CA PRO A 219 48.54 -6.41 -31.15
C PRO A 219 48.40 -5.20 -30.22
N ARG A 220 48.23 -3.99 -30.74
CA ARG A 220 48.22 -2.75 -29.93
C ARG A 220 46.92 -2.49 -29.18
N TRP A 221 45.82 -3.17 -29.51
CA TRP A 221 44.49 -2.86 -28.96
C TRP A 221 44.10 -3.65 -27.70
N ILE A 222 44.93 -4.59 -27.25
CA ILE A 222 44.66 -5.44 -26.07
C ILE A 222 44.73 -4.65 -24.74
N VAL A 223 45.32 -3.45 -24.73
CA VAL A 223 45.69 -2.74 -23.49
C VAL A 223 44.67 -1.68 -23.03
N VAL A 224 43.69 -1.28 -23.86
CA VAL A 224 42.85 -0.10 -23.56
C VAL A 224 41.59 -0.42 -22.73
N ALA A 225 41.22 -1.68 -22.52
CA ALA A 225 39.97 -2.06 -21.82
C ALA A 225 40.05 -2.13 -20.28
N ARG A 226 41.13 -1.62 -19.64
CA ARG A 226 41.44 -1.93 -18.23
C ARG A 226 41.60 -0.75 -17.24
N SER A 227 41.37 0.52 -17.59
CA SER A 227 41.42 1.60 -16.59
C SER A 227 40.16 2.48 -16.56
N THR A 228 39.58 2.56 -15.36
CA THR A 228 38.62 3.57 -14.93
C THR A 228 39.16 4.99 -15.12
N ASP A 229 38.26 5.93 -15.40
CA ASP A 229 38.46 7.38 -15.58
C ASP A 229 39.19 7.85 -16.84
N VAL A 230 38.44 8.00 -17.94
CA VAL A 230 38.76 9.05 -18.93
C VAL A 230 37.48 9.71 -19.48
N VAL A 231 37.34 11.01 -19.22
CA VAL A 231 36.53 11.90 -20.06
C VAL A 231 37.31 12.07 -21.37
N LEU A 232 36.89 11.40 -22.44
CA LEU A 232 37.44 11.63 -23.78
C LEU A 232 36.41 12.32 -24.66
N GLN A 233 36.74 13.56 -25.02
CA GLN A 233 36.27 14.20 -26.24
C GLN A 233 36.86 13.46 -27.48
N SER A 234 36.16 13.55 -28.63
CA SER A 234 36.53 13.07 -29.99
C SER A 234 35.86 11.74 -30.43
N HIS A 235 35.20 11.62 -31.59
CA HIS A 235 35.57 11.74 -33.02
C HIS A 235 36.17 10.48 -33.68
N SER A 236 35.56 9.29 -33.55
CA SER A 236 35.62 8.24 -34.61
C SER A 236 34.57 7.13 -34.41
N SER A 237 34.31 6.35 -35.48
CA SER A 237 33.29 5.29 -35.56
C SER A 237 33.60 3.98 -34.81
N HIS A 238 34.83 3.79 -34.34
CA HIS A 238 35.24 2.56 -33.67
C HIS A 238 34.85 2.53 -32.19
N ASP A 239 34.85 3.69 -31.51
CA ASP A 239 34.52 3.81 -30.09
C ASP A 239 33.02 3.64 -29.81
N LEU A 240 32.16 4.01 -30.75
CA LEU A 240 30.69 3.86 -30.65
C LEU A 240 30.25 2.39 -30.61
N SER A 241 31.01 1.49 -31.25
CA SER A 241 30.67 0.06 -31.33
C SER A 241 31.02 -0.66 -30.01
N LEU A 242 32.15 -0.31 -29.42
CA LEU A 242 32.56 -0.76 -28.08
C LEU A 242 31.67 -0.16 -26.99
N LEU A 243 31.28 1.12 -27.12
CA LEU A 243 30.24 1.72 -26.29
C LEU A 243 28.92 0.97 -26.42
N LEU A 244 28.50 0.56 -27.62
CA LEU A 244 27.26 -0.21 -27.80
C LEU A 244 27.33 -1.60 -27.16
N ILE A 245 28.45 -2.31 -27.28
CA ILE A 245 28.62 -3.63 -26.66
C ILE A 245 28.65 -3.49 -25.13
N LEU A 246 29.37 -2.49 -24.60
CA LEU A 246 29.38 -2.19 -23.18
C LEU A 246 28.00 -1.72 -22.69
N VAL A 247 27.25 -0.97 -23.50
CA VAL A 247 25.87 -0.55 -23.19
C VAL A 247 24.90 -1.74 -23.26
N VAL A 248 25.09 -2.69 -24.18
CA VAL A 248 24.28 -3.92 -24.30
C VAL A 248 24.56 -4.89 -23.14
N LEU A 249 25.83 -5.04 -22.74
CA LEU A 249 26.24 -5.83 -21.57
C LEU A 249 25.82 -5.14 -20.26
N ARG A 250 25.90 -3.80 -20.18
CA ARG A 250 25.49 -3.01 -19.01
C ARG A 250 23.97 -2.86 -18.87
N ASN A 251 23.22 -3.01 -19.98
CA ASN A 251 21.75 -2.92 -20.01
C ASN A 251 21.04 -4.28 -20.20
N GLY A 252 21.76 -5.42 -20.18
CA GLY A 252 21.16 -6.76 -20.15
C GLY A 252 20.35 -7.15 -21.39
N LEU A 253 20.72 -6.70 -22.59
CA LEU A 253 19.93 -6.90 -23.81
C LEU A 253 20.22 -8.21 -24.57
N VAL A 254 21.30 -8.91 -24.24
CA VAL A 254 21.55 -10.33 -24.57
C VAL A 254 22.32 -10.90 -23.39
N ASP A 255 21.63 -11.57 -22.48
CA ASP A 255 22.36 -12.35 -21.47
C ASP A 255 22.97 -13.54 -22.20
N ALA A 256 24.30 -13.62 -22.18
CA ALA A 256 24.96 -14.88 -22.45
C ALA A 256 24.49 -15.88 -21.36
N ALA A 257 24.29 -17.13 -21.75
CA ALA A 257 23.50 -18.08 -20.98
C ALA A 257 24.40 -19.06 -20.21
N PHE A 258 24.31 -19.02 -18.88
CA PHE A 258 24.86 -20.03 -18.00
C PHE A 258 23.82 -21.14 -17.79
N ARG A 259 24.17 -22.40 -18.10
CA ARG A 259 23.21 -23.51 -18.08
C ARG A 259 23.26 -24.30 -16.78
N LEU A 260 22.13 -24.36 -16.08
CA LEU A 260 21.94 -25.25 -14.94
C LEU A 260 21.24 -26.54 -15.40
N TYR A 261 21.60 -27.67 -14.81
CA TYR A 261 20.89 -28.92 -15.04
C TYR A 261 20.82 -29.78 -13.78
N ASN A 262 19.84 -30.69 -13.71
CA ASN A 262 19.70 -31.65 -12.62
C ASN A 262 19.90 -33.09 -13.10
N LYS A 263 19.95 -34.06 -12.18
CA LYS A 263 20.04 -35.50 -12.53
C LYS A 263 18.86 -36.02 -13.34
N GLY A 264 17.71 -35.35 -13.27
CA GLY A 264 16.52 -35.64 -14.08
C GLY A 264 16.68 -35.27 -15.55
N GLY A 265 17.76 -34.57 -15.93
CA GLY A 265 18.02 -34.11 -17.29
C GLY A 265 17.28 -32.83 -17.66
N VAL A 266 16.60 -32.18 -16.72
CA VAL A 266 15.99 -30.86 -16.94
C VAL A 266 17.10 -29.83 -16.96
N THR A 267 17.06 -28.94 -17.95
CA THR A 267 18.04 -27.87 -18.16
C THR A 267 17.35 -26.52 -18.15
N CYS A 268 17.94 -25.52 -17.50
CA CYS A 268 17.50 -24.14 -17.61
C CYS A 268 18.69 -23.21 -17.91
N ASP A 269 18.44 -22.18 -18.70
CA ASP A 269 19.43 -21.16 -19.02
C ASP A 269 19.18 -19.93 -18.13
N VAL A 270 20.21 -19.48 -17.43
CA VAL A 270 20.19 -18.28 -16.57
C VAL A 270 21.20 -17.25 -17.07
N GLY A 271 20.99 -15.98 -16.72
CA GLY A 271 21.88 -14.91 -17.14
C GLY A 271 23.28 -15.03 -16.55
N GLU A 272 24.33 -15.01 -17.37
CA GLU A 272 25.73 -15.10 -16.92
C GLU A 272 26.08 -13.98 -15.93
N VAL A 273 25.64 -12.75 -16.19
CA VAL A 273 25.94 -11.59 -15.33
C VAL A 273 25.28 -11.75 -13.96
N ALA A 274 24.04 -12.23 -13.94
CA ALA A 274 23.31 -12.50 -12.70
C ALA A 274 23.93 -13.69 -11.94
N ALA A 275 24.25 -14.78 -12.65
CA ALA A 275 24.89 -15.97 -12.09
C ALA A 275 26.24 -15.64 -11.44
N ALA A 276 27.12 -14.94 -12.16
CA ALA A 276 28.43 -14.51 -11.66
C ALA A 276 28.29 -13.50 -10.50
N GLY A 277 27.29 -12.62 -10.58
CA GLY A 277 27.05 -11.62 -9.54
C GLY A 277 26.60 -12.20 -8.20
N HIS A 278 25.76 -13.26 -8.22
CA HIS A 278 25.22 -13.85 -6.99
C HIS A 278 26.03 -15.02 -6.43
N SER A 279 26.88 -15.66 -7.23
CA SER A 279 27.70 -16.79 -6.79
C SER A 279 29.16 -16.61 -7.23
N ALA A 280 30.05 -16.51 -6.24
CA ALA A 280 31.49 -16.51 -6.48
C ALA A 280 31.93 -17.81 -7.17
N LEU A 281 31.35 -18.96 -6.79
CA LEU A 281 31.62 -20.24 -7.43
C LEU A 281 31.25 -20.24 -8.93
N PHE A 282 30.11 -19.66 -9.30
CA PHE A 282 29.73 -19.53 -10.73
C PHE A 282 30.64 -18.56 -11.46
N ASN A 283 31.02 -17.46 -10.82
CA ASN A 283 31.99 -16.50 -11.36
C ASN A 283 33.33 -17.18 -11.66
N ASP A 284 33.86 -17.97 -10.74
CA ASP A 284 35.14 -18.68 -10.90
C ASP A 284 35.05 -19.75 -11.99
N LEU A 285 33.93 -20.48 -12.08
CA LEU A 285 33.69 -21.44 -13.18
C LEU A 285 33.73 -20.78 -14.55
N MET A 286 33.11 -19.61 -14.69
CA MET A 286 33.08 -18.89 -15.96
C MET A 286 34.42 -18.25 -16.30
N HIS A 287 35.08 -17.61 -15.34
CA HIS A 287 36.28 -16.81 -15.59
C HIS A 287 37.59 -17.61 -15.56
N ASP A 288 37.71 -18.57 -14.65
CA ASP A 288 38.96 -19.32 -14.47
C ASP A 288 38.94 -20.64 -15.23
N LEU A 289 37.77 -21.29 -15.31
CA LEU A 289 37.61 -22.62 -15.90
C LEU A 289 36.92 -22.61 -17.27
N ASN A 290 36.43 -21.45 -17.72
CA ASN A 290 35.72 -21.28 -19.00
C ASN A 290 34.55 -22.30 -19.15
N GLN A 291 33.87 -22.59 -18.04
CA GLN A 291 32.78 -23.54 -17.94
C GLN A 291 31.45 -22.81 -17.74
N TYR A 292 30.53 -22.99 -18.69
CA TYR A 292 29.24 -22.28 -18.74
C TYR A 292 28.04 -23.17 -18.40
N SER A 293 28.29 -24.31 -17.74
CA SER A 293 27.22 -25.19 -17.29
C SER A 293 27.60 -25.97 -16.04
N ILE A 294 26.61 -26.23 -15.17
CA ILE A 294 26.82 -26.94 -13.91
C ILE A 294 25.61 -27.79 -13.52
N GLU A 295 25.88 -28.96 -12.93
CA GLU A 295 24.86 -29.77 -12.28
C GLU A 295 24.50 -29.17 -10.91
N ILE A 296 23.22 -28.90 -10.68
CA ILE A 296 22.69 -28.59 -9.36
C ILE A 296 22.25 -29.92 -8.73
N GLU A 297 23.03 -30.40 -7.76
CA GLU A 297 22.84 -31.71 -7.16
C GLU A 297 21.71 -31.71 -6.13
N GLY A 298 20.89 -32.77 -6.14
CA GLY A 298 19.89 -33.03 -5.10
C GLY A 298 18.64 -32.15 -5.17
N VAL A 299 18.43 -31.42 -6.28
CA VAL A 299 17.22 -30.62 -6.52
C VAL A 299 16.27 -31.31 -7.50
N ASP A 300 14.97 -31.19 -7.24
CA ASP A 300 13.93 -31.59 -8.18
C ASP A 300 13.70 -30.50 -9.26
N ASP A 301 12.83 -30.79 -10.22
CA ASP A 301 12.55 -29.90 -11.35
C ASP A 301 11.92 -28.57 -10.88
N ASP A 302 11.10 -28.60 -9.83
CA ASP A 302 10.42 -27.41 -9.31
C ASP A 302 11.41 -26.47 -8.62
N VAL A 303 12.30 -27.00 -7.78
CA VAL A 303 13.36 -26.24 -7.09
C VAL A 303 14.34 -25.66 -8.12
N MET A 304 14.69 -26.42 -9.15
CA MET A 304 15.57 -25.95 -10.21
C MET A 304 14.96 -24.80 -11.02
N ASN A 305 13.67 -24.90 -11.36
CA ASN A 305 12.93 -23.81 -12.00
C ASN A 305 12.85 -22.55 -11.12
N GLU A 306 12.75 -22.70 -9.80
CA GLU A 306 12.73 -21.55 -8.89
C GLU A 306 14.10 -20.87 -8.73
N ILE A 307 15.20 -21.62 -8.79
CA ILE A 307 16.54 -21.03 -8.86
C ILE A 307 16.68 -20.21 -10.15
N ALA A 308 16.18 -20.73 -11.28
CA ALA A 308 16.20 -19.98 -12.54
C ALA A 308 15.34 -18.71 -12.47
N ARG A 309 14.14 -18.81 -11.89
CA ARG A 309 13.23 -17.69 -11.68
C ARG A 309 13.83 -16.64 -10.74
N PHE A 310 14.60 -17.05 -9.73
CA PHE A 310 15.35 -16.15 -8.87
C PHE A 310 16.33 -15.30 -9.69
N PHE A 311 17.17 -15.92 -10.53
CA PHE A 311 18.14 -15.18 -11.36
C PHE A 311 17.46 -14.20 -12.32
N TRP A 312 16.30 -14.56 -12.85
CA TRP A 312 15.53 -13.70 -13.74
C TRP A 312 14.89 -12.51 -13.01
N LEU A 313 14.31 -12.72 -11.83
CA LEU A 313 13.66 -11.67 -11.04
C LEU A 313 14.66 -10.78 -10.29
N VAL A 314 15.84 -11.33 -9.96
CA VAL A 314 16.86 -10.67 -9.16
C VAL A 314 18.15 -10.62 -9.99
N PRO A 315 18.23 -9.81 -11.06
CA PRO A 315 19.39 -9.81 -11.95
C PRO A 315 20.65 -9.18 -11.32
N LYS A 316 20.49 -8.42 -10.23
CA LYS A 316 21.59 -7.72 -9.55
C LYS A 316 21.87 -8.31 -8.17
N PRO A 317 23.14 -8.52 -7.79
CA PRO A 317 23.48 -8.82 -6.41
C PRO A 317 23.07 -7.66 -5.50
N ASN A 318 22.70 -7.99 -4.27
CA ASN A 318 22.23 -7.06 -3.22
C ASN A 318 20.87 -6.39 -3.44
N ASP A 319 20.11 -6.75 -4.48
CA ASP A 319 18.73 -6.29 -4.65
C ASP A 319 17.76 -7.04 -3.71
N MET A 320 17.73 -6.62 -2.44
CA MET A 320 16.87 -7.21 -1.43
C MET A 320 15.37 -7.00 -1.69
N GLU A 321 14.97 -5.95 -2.40
CA GLU A 321 13.55 -5.70 -2.70
C GLU A 321 13.02 -6.74 -3.69
N SER A 322 13.73 -6.94 -4.80
CA SER A 322 13.39 -7.98 -5.77
C SER A 322 13.50 -9.38 -5.17
N ALA A 323 14.53 -9.62 -4.34
CA ALA A 323 14.73 -10.92 -3.70
C ALA A 323 13.63 -11.25 -2.68
N THR A 324 13.22 -10.29 -1.85
CA THR A 324 12.06 -10.48 -0.95
C THR A 324 10.75 -10.63 -1.71
N GLY A 325 10.58 -9.91 -2.82
CA GLY A 325 9.45 -10.08 -3.73
C GLY A 325 9.39 -11.47 -4.36
N TRP A 326 10.54 -12.04 -4.76
CA TRP A 326 10.63 -13.43 -5.20
C TRP A 326 10.27 -14.40 -4.06
N ALA A 327 10.90 -14.25 -2.89
CA ALA A 327 10.67 -15.14 -1.76
C ALA A 327 9.20 -15.14 -1.28
N ALA A 328 8.53 -13.98 -1.31
CA ALA A 328 7.11 -13.86 -0.97
C ALA A 328 6.16 -14.60 -1.93
N ASN A 329 6.65 -14.96 -3.12
CA ASN A 329 5.89 -15.70 -4.14
C ASN A 329 6.32 -17.16 -4.27
N ILE A 330 7.23 -17.65 -3.41
CA ILE A 330 7.48 -19.07 -3.26
C ILE A 330 6.21 -19.68 -2.66
N TYR A 331 5.71 -20.78 -3.25
CA TYR A 331 4.44 -21.41 -2.89
C TYR A 331 4.26 -21.49 -1.36
N PRO A 332 3.17 -20.92 -0.78
CA PRO A 332 3.05 -20.75 0.68
C PRO A 332 3.01 -22.02 1.55
N ASP A 333 3.11 -23.23 1.00
CA ASP A 333 2.78 -24.47 1.74
C ASP A 333 3.74 -25.66 1.52
N MET A 334 5.04 -25.46 1.23
CA MET A 334 5.99 -26.58 1.19
C MET A 334 7.34 -26.23 1.82
N LEU A 335 7.44 -26.34 3.15
CA LEU A 335 8.66 -26.24 3.95
C LEU A 335 9.85 -27.02 3.32
N ALA A 336 9.58 -28.20 2.77
CA ALA A 336 10.59 -29.03 2.11
C ALA A 336 11.26 -28.35 0.91
N LYS A 337 10.49 -27.60 0.10
CA LYS A 337 11.03 -26.89 -1.07
C LYS A 337 11.85 -25.67 -0.65
N GLU A 338 11.41 -24.93 0.36
CA GLU A 338 12.20 -23.83 0.93
C GLU A 338 13.53 -24.33 1.49
N CYS A 339 13.52 -25.46 2.20
CA CYS A 339 14.74 -26.05 2.73
C CYS A 339 15.66 -26.55 1.61
N ALA A 340 15.12 -27.18 0.56
CA ALA A 340 15.89 -27.59 -0.61
C ALA A 340 16.56 -26.40 -1.33
N LEU A 341 15.83 -25.27 -1.47
CA LEU A 341 16.38 -24.02 -2.01
C LEU A 341 17.53 -23.48 -1.14
N VAL A 342 17.38 -23.50 0.18
CA VAL A 342 18.45 -23.08 1.10
C VAL A 342 19.68 -23.99 1.00
N VAL A 343 19.47 -25.31 0.93
CA VAL A 343 20.57 -26.28 0.76
C VAL A 343 21.33 -26.02 -0.55
N ALA A 344 20.60 -25.84 -1.66
CA ALA A 344 21.22 -25.52 -2.95
C ALA A 344 21.93 -24.16 -2.90
N ALA A 345 21.30 -23.14 -2.32
CA ALA A 345 21.88 -21.81 -2.21
C ALA A 345 23.19 -21.82 -1.43
N GLU A 346 23.27 -22.51 -0.29
CA GLU A 346 24.52 -22.59 0.48
C GLU A 346 25.60 -23.40 -0.26
N ARG A 347 25.21 -24.52 -0.89
CA ARG A 347 26.16 -25.36 -1.64
C ARG A 347 26.80 -24.62 -2.82
N TYR A 348 26.02 -23.82 -3.53
CA TYR A 348 26.46 -23.06 -4.70
C TYR A 348 26.73 -21.57 -4.40
N GLN A 349 26.84 -21.20 -3.11
CA GLN A 349 27.16 -19.85 -2.63
C GLN A 349 26.24 -18.72 -3.14
N ILE A 350 24.96 -19.04 -3.39
CA ILE A 350 23.92 -18.07 -3.78
C ILE A 350 23.28 -17.46 -2.53
N HIS A 351 24.07 -16.78 -1.69
CA HIS A 351 23.63 -16.34 -0.36
C HIS A 351 22.41 -15.42 -0.35
N MET A 352 22.10 -14.77 -1.47
CA MET A 352 20.92 -13.91 -1.61
C MET A 352 19.60 -14.69 -1.47
N ILE A 353 19.56 -15.95 -1.93
CA ILE A 353 18.40 -16.83 -1.77
C ILE A 353 18.13 -17.08 -0.29
N THR A 354 19.16 -17.50 0.47
CA THR A 354 19.03 -17.75 1.91
C THR A 354 18.62 -16.48 2.66
N LYS A 355 19.21 -15.33 2.32
CA LYS A 355 18.83 -14.02 2.89
C LYS A 355 17.35 -13.70 2.62
N ALA A 356 16.89 -13.89 1.39
CA ALA A 356 15.51 -13.60 1.00
C ALA A 356 14.51 -14.51 1.74
N ILE A 357 14.75 -15.83 1.76
CA ILE A 357 13.90 -16.78 2.47
C ILE A 357 13.86 -16.48 3.97
N ALA A 358 15.03 -16.30 4.61
CA ALA A 358 15.10 -15.96 6.03
C ALA A 358 14.38 -14.64 6.35
N SER A 359 14.46 -13.66 5.45
CA SER A 359 13.78 -12.37 5.61
C SER A 359 12.26 -12.46 5.59
N MET A 360 11.68 -13.57 5.13
CA MET A 360 10.22 -13.78 5.15
C MET A 360 9.74 -14.43 6.44
N LYS A 361 10.63 -15.09 7.20
CA LYS A 361 10.27 -15.77 8.44
C LYS A 361 10.02 -14.76 9.56
N ARG A 362 8.91 -14.92 10.27
CA ARG A 362 8.47 -14.01 11.36
C ARG A 362 8.23 -14.75 12.67
N LYS A 363 7.84 -16.02 12.61
CA LYS A 363 7.39 -16.79 13.77
C LYS A 363 8.26 -18.02 14.01
N TRP A 364 8.32 -18.44 15.27
CA TRP A 364 8.98 -19.66 15.74
C TRP A 364 8.55 -20.89 14.94
N ASP A 365 7.24 -21.08 14.78
CA ASP A 365 6.65 -22.23 14.07
C ASP A 365 6.97 -22.27 12.56
N GLU A 366 7.45 -21.16 11.99
CA GLU A 366 7.89 -21.11 10.59
C GLU A 366 9.40 -21.43 10.46
N ILE A 367 10.17 -21.23 11.54
CA ILE A 367 11.63 -21.32 11.54
C ILE A 367 12.08 -22.70 12.03
N VAL A 368 11.60 -23.13 13.19
CA VAL A 368 12.05 -24.36 13.85
C VAL A 368 11.87 -25.62 13.00
N PRO A 369 10.76 -25.81 12.25
CA PRO A 369 10.63 -26.98 11.39
C PRO A 369 11.76 -27.14 10.36
N MET A 370 12.42 -26.05 9.94
CA MET A 370 13.56 -26.09 9.02
C MET A 370 14.77 -26.80 9.62
N MET A 371 14.91 -26.83 10.96
CA MET A 371 16.03 -27.49 11.65
C MET A 371 16.10 -28.99 11.34
N ASN A 372 14.96 -29.64 11.10
CA ASN A 372 14.90 -31.07 10.80
C ASN A 372 15.28 -31.40 9.35
N LEU A 373 15.34 -30.39 8.47
CA LEU A 373 15.56 -30.55 7.03
C LEU A 373 16.86 -29.90 6.55
N LEU A 374 17.45 -29.02 7.35
CA LEU A 374 18.69 -28.32 7.04
C LEU A 374 19.86 -28.85 7.87
N HIS A 375 21.06 -28.79 7.31
CA HIS A 375 22.28 -28.97 8.08
C HIS A 375 22.38 -27.87 9.17
N PRO A 376 22.91 -28.16 10.38
CA PRO A 376 22.94 -27.20 11.49
C PRO A 376 23.55 -25.83 11.13
N ALA A 377 24.59 -25.80 10.29
CA ALA A 377 25.20 -24.56 9.82
C ALA A 377 24.22 -23.73 8.96
N ALA A 378 23.57 -24.35 7.98
CA ALA A 378 22.61 -23.66 7.09
C ALA A 378 21.35 -23.21 7.85
N TYR A 379 20.86 -24.04 8.78
CA TYR A 379 19.78 -23.65 9.69
C TYR A 379 20.16 -22.40 10.49
N TRP A 380 21.38 -22.38 11.04
CA TRP A 380 21.85 -21.26 11.83
C TRP A 380 22.02 -19.98 11.01
N ASP A 381 22.45 -20.09 9.76
CA ASP A 381 22.52 -18.96 8.84
C ASP A 381 21.12 -18.37 8.54
N VAL A 382 20.09 -19.21 8.46
CA VAL A 382 18.70 -18.76 8.37
C VAL A 382 18.28 -18.04 9.65
N VAL A 383 18.47 -18.66 10.83
CA VAL A 383 18.08 -18.09 12.14
C VAL A 383 18.73 -16.72 12.35
N LYS A 384 20.02 -16.59 12.04
CA LYS A 384 20.74 -15.32 12.15
C LYS A 384 20.14 -14.20 11.29
N ARG A 385 19.53 -14.53 10.18
CA ARG A 385 18.99 -13.56 9.21
C ARG A 385 17.50 -13.28 9.38
N VAL A 386 16.85 -13.89 10.39
CA VAL A 386 15.44 -13.62 10.71
C VAL A 386 15.30 -12.16 11.18
N PRO A 387 14.41 -11.35 10.56
CA PRO A 387 14.38 -9.90 10.83
C PRO A 387 14.08 -9.49 12.26
N GLY A 388 13.36 -10.30 13.04
CA GLY A 388 13.13 -10.04 14.47
C GLY A 388 14.42 -10.16 15.28
N LEU A 389 15.20 -11.21 15.03
CA LEU A 389 16.43 -11.51 15.76
C LEU A 389 17.61 -10.64 15.30
N ASP A 390 17.73 -10.42 13.98
CA ASP A 390 18.69 -9.48 13.41
C ASP A 390 18.49 -8.06 13.97
N HIS A 391 17.24 -7.61 14.09
CA HIS A 391 16.94 -6.32 14.69
C HIS A 391 17.29 -6.26 16.19
N LEU A 392 17.06 -7.34 16.94
CA LEU A 392 17.47 -7.42 18.34
C LEU A 392 18.99 -7.33 18.52
N ARG A 393 19.78 -8.01 17.67
CA ARG A 393 21.24 -7.88 17.66
C ARG A 393 21.69 -6.44 17.41
N GLN A 394 21.12 -5.80 16.40
CA GLN A 394 21.44 -4.39 16.09
C GLN A 394 21.14 -3.45 17.26
N LEU A 395 20.09 -3.74 18.04
CA LEU A 395 19.75 -2.98 19.24
C LEU A 395 20.63 -3.31 20.46
N ALA A 396 21.24 -4.50 20.47
CA ALA A 396 22.09 -5.01 21.54
C ALA A 396 23.59 -4.75 21.31
N ASP A 397 24.01 -4.43 20.09
CA ASP A 397 25.40 -4.40 19.58
C ASP A 397 26.47 -3.82 20.54
N THR A 398 26.11 -2.82 21.35
CA THR A 398 27.03 -2.15 22.30
C THR A 398 26.73 -2.40 23.77
N ASP A 399 25.69 -3.18 24.09
CA ASP A 399 25.15 -3.39 25.43
C ASP A 399 25.26 -4.87 25.82
N VAL A 400 26.16 -5.16 26.76
CA VAL A 400 26.49 -6.53 27.21
C VAL A 400 25.27 -7.25 27.80
N ASP A 401 24.43 -6.54 28.56
CA ASP A 401 23.24 -7.13 29.18
C ASP A 401 22.21 -7.49 28.11
N LYS A 402 22.01 -6.61 27.12
CA LYS A 402 21.12 -6.91 25.98
C LYS A 402 21.66 -8.05 25.12
N ASN A 403 22.98 -8.10 24.88
CA ASN A 403 23.60 -9.19 24.13
C ASN A 403 23.37 -10.53 24.83
N HIS A 404 23.48 -10.58 26.16
CA HIS A 404 23.17 -11.80 26.91
C HIS A 404 21.71 -12.26 26.71
N VAL A 405 20.74 -11.33 26.66
CA VAL A 405 19.34 -11.66 26.36
C VAL A 405 19.18 -12.20 24.93
N VAL A 406 19.91 -11.63 23.97
CA VAL A 406 19.90 -12.14 22.58
C VAL A 406 20.50 -13.55 22.52
N ASP A 407 21.61 -13.80 23.20
CA ASP A 407 22.26 -15.12 23.29
C ASP A 407 21.32 -16.18 23.90
N GLN A 408 20.52 -15.79 24.90
CA GLN A 408 19.49 -16.67 25.49
C GLN A 408 18.39 -17.02 24.49
N ILE A 409 17.90 -16.05 23.71
CA ILE A 409 16.90 -16.28 22.66
C ILE A 409 17.48 -17.19 21.58
N GLU A 410 18.72 -16.95 21.17
CA GLU A 410 19.49 -17.77 20.24
C GLU A 410 19.65 -19.21 20.71
N GLY A 411 19.96 -19.39 22.00
CA GLY A 411 20.07 -20.70 22.64
C GLY A 411 18.79 -21.52 22.54
N LEU A 412 17.61 -20.88 22.60
CA LEU A 412 16.34 -21.58 22.40
C LEU A 412 16.22 -22.19 21.01
N PHE A 413 16.61 -21.45 19.96
CA PHE A 413 16.58 -21.95 18.58
C PHE A 413 17.57 -23.10 18.38
N PHE A 414 18.72 -23.05 19.05
CA PHE A 414 19.73 -24.10 18.96
C PHE A 414 19.31 -25.40 19.66
N GLN A 415 18.67 -25.29 20.83
CA GLN A 415 18.27 -26.45 21.63
C GLN A 415 16.91 -27.03 21.22
N ASN A 416 16.16 -26.33 20.35
CA ASN A 416 14.79 -26.68 19.94
C ASN A 416 13.87 -26.97 21.14
N GLY A 417 13.99 -26.13 22.15
CA GLY A 417 13.40 -26.35 23.46
C GLY A 417 14.29 -25.78 24.55
N GLY A 418 13.68 -25.04 25.47
CA GLY A 418 14.35 -24.39 26.59
C GLY A 418 13.33 -23.61 27.39
N ASP A 419 13.69 -23.20 28.61
CA ASP A 419 12.78 -22.48 29.49
C ASP A 419 12.67 -21.01 29.07
N ALA A 420 11.57 -20.67 28.37
CA ALA A 420 11.26 -19.29 28.00
C ALA A 420 11.01 -18.37 29.21
N ALA A 421 10.94 -18.90 30.45
CA ALA A 421 10.88 -18.09 31.66
C ALA A 421 12.04 -17.11 31.79
N VAL A 422 13.24 -17.49 31.32
CA VAL A 422 14.41 -16.60 31.36
C VAL A 422 14.17 -15.35 30.51
N ILE A 423 13.51 -15.48 29.35
CA ILE A 423 13.14 -14.34 28.49
C ILE A 423 12.02 -13.51 29.12
N ASN A 424 11.05 -14.17 29.78
CA ASN A 424 9.95 -13.47 30.46
C ASN A 424 10.45 -12.54 31.57
N GLU A 425 11.56 -12.89 32.22
CA GLU A 425 12.18 -12.08 33.27
C GLU A 425 13.38 -11.25 32.79
N ALA A 426 13.78 -11.37 31.52
CA ALA A 426 14.93 -10.66 30.96
C ALA A 426 14.75 -9.14 30.99
N ASN A 427 15.74 -8.46 31.57
CA ASN A 427 15.81 -7.01 31.61
C ASN A 427 16.37 -6.45 30.29
N TRP A 428 15.64 -5.53 29.69
CA TRP A 428 15.97 -4.84 28.45
C TRP A 428 15.87 -3.32 28.66
N GLY A 429 16.97 -2.70 29.08
CA GLY A 429 17.02 -1.25 29.32
C GLY A 429 16.16 -0.77 30.49
N GLY A 430 16.03 -1.59 31.54
CA GLY A 430 15.26 -1.28 32.74
C GLY A 430 13.75 -1.59 32.61
N ASP A 431 13.40 -2.47 31.70
CA ASP A 431 12.05 -2.96 31.46
C ASP A 431 12.11 -4.41 30.97
N LYS A 432 10.99 -5.12 30.93
CA LYS A 432 10.96 -6.46 30.33
C LYS A 432 10.88 -6.36 28.81
N LEU A 433 11.51 -7.31 28.11
CA LEU A 433 11.70 -7.26 26.66
C LEU A 433 10.38 -7.11 25.87
N LEU A 434 9.37 -7.95 26.15
CA LEU A 434 8.11 -7.93 25.40
C LEU A 434 7.29 -6.63 25.61
N PRO A 435 7.09 -6.14 26.86
CA PRO A 435 6.49 -4.84 27.13
C PRO A 435 7.26 -3.67 26.49
N TRP A 436 8.60 -3.70 26.52
CA TRP A 436 9.44 -2.72 25.84
C TRP A 436 9.20 -2.74 24.32
N ALA A 437 9.29 -3.91 23.69
CA ALA A 437 9.10 -4.07 22.25
C ALA A 437 7.71 -3.57 21.81
N SER A 438 6.69 -3.81 22.63
CA SER A 438 5.33 -3.35 22.40
C SER A 438 5.19 -1.82 22.51
N TYR A 439 5.83 -1.20 23.50
CA TYR A 439 5.83 0.26 23.64
C TYR A 439 6.58 0.97 22.49
N HIS A 440 7.66 0.37 22.00
CA HIS A 440 8.47 0.91 20.91
C HIS A 440 7.97 0.51 19.50
N ALA A 441 6.80 -0.13 19.41
CA ALA A 441 6.18 -0.55 18.15
C ALA A 441 7.05 -1.52 17.31
N GLN A 442 7.86 -2.35 17.99
CA GLN A 442 8.78 -3.29 17.36
C GLN A 442 8.05 -4.53 16.83
N THR A 443 7.31 -4.36 15.74
CA THR A 443 6.38 -5.37 15.19
C THR A 443 7.07 -6.72 14.94
N ARG A 444 8.24 -6.71 14.30
CA ARG A 444 8.99 -7.94 13.97
C ARG A 444 9.47 -8.69 15.20
N VAL A 445 9.91 -7.94 16.23
CA VAL A 445 10.36 -8.49 17.51
C VAL A 445 9.18 -9.07 18.28
N VAL A 446 8.06 -8.34 18.36
CA VAL A 446 6.85 -8.81 19.04
C VAL A 446 6.32 -10.08 18.38
N GLN A 447 6.22 -10.12 17.05
CA GLN A 447 5.77 -11.30 16.30
C GLN A 447 6.64 -12.52 16.55
N LEU A 448 7.96 -12.35 16.63
CA LEU A 448 8.89 -13.42 16.96
C LEU A 448 8.66 -13.90 18.39
N LEU A 449 8.72 -13.01 19.37
CA LEU A 449 8.64 -13.34 20.79
C LEU A 449 7.33 -14.06 21.15
N VAL A 450 6.18 -13.52 20.74
CA VAL A 450 4.88 -14.12 21.12
C VAL A 450 4.64 -15.48 20.47
N SER A 451 5.42 -15.84 19.45
CA SER A 451 5.35 -17.17 18.83
C SER A 451 6.24 -18.21 19.51
N ILE A 452 7.18 -17.80 20.37
CA ILE A 452 8.05 -18.74 21.10
C ILE A 452 7.23 -19.46 22.17
N PRO A 453 7.21 -20.81 22.20
CA PRO A 453 6.52 -21.57 23.23
C PRO A 453 7.01 -21.19 24.64
N GLY A 454 6.08 -20.90 25.56
CA GLY A 454 6.38 -20.56 26.95
C GLY A 454 6.58 -19.07 27.24
N ILE A 455 6.50 -18.18 26.24
CA ILE A 455 6.49 -16.73 26.48
C ILE A 455 5.17 -16.30 27.15
N ASN A 456 5.29 -15.57 28.25
CA ASN A 456 4.17 -14.96 28.95
C ASN A 456 3.78 -13.65 28.25
N VAL A 457 2.71 -13.70 27.45
CA VAL A 457 2.20 -12.55 26.69
C VAL A 457 1.71 -11.42 27.61
N ASP A 458 1.22 -11.77 28.81
CA ASP A 458 0.70 -10.84 29.82
C ASP A 458 1.74 -10.39 30.84
N VAL A 459 3.03 -10.57 30.54
CA VAL A 459 4.11 -10.19 31.44
C VAL A 459 4.04 -8.69 31.80
N LEU A 460 4.20 -8.41 33.09
CA LEU A 460 4.11 -7.07 33.65
C LEU A 460 5.47 -6.39 33.60
N GLY A 461 5.58 -5.37 32.75
CA GLY A 461 6.79 -4.55 32.65
C GLY A 461 6.86 -3.47 33.72
N ARG A 462 7.78 -2.53 33.54
CA ARG A 462 7.90 -1.31 34.36
C ARG A 462 6.53 -0.62 34.57
N GLY A 463 6.23 -0.29 35.83
CA GLY A 463 4.96 0.35 36.20
C GLY A 463 3.78 -0.61 36.27
N ASN A 464 4.02 -1.92 36.30
CA ASN A 464 3.00 -2.96 36.40
C ASN A 464 1.99 -2.96 35.23
N VAL A 465 2.48 -2.67 34.03
CA VAL A 465 1.67 -2.53 32.82
C VAL A 465 1.99 -3.66 31.84
N THR A 466 0.95 -4.31 31.30
CA THR A 466 1.08 -5.36 30.29
C THR A 466 1.58 -4.83 28.94
N ALA A 467 2.16 -5.71 28.14
CA ALA A 467 2.55 -5.42 26.75
C ALA A 467 1.38 -4.89 25.90
N LEU A 468 0.20 -5.50 26.02
CA LEU A 468 -1.01 -5.10 25.32
C LEU A 468 -1.44 -3.67 25.68
N ARG A 469 -1.44 -3.31 26.97
CA ARG A 469 -1.78 -1.95 27.41
C ARG A 469 -0.77 -0.92 26.90
N ARG A 470 0.52 -1.25 26.84
CA ARG A 470 1.55 -0.36 26.28
C ARG A 470 1.40 -0.15 24.78
N ALA A 471 1.15 -1.22 24.03
CA ALA A 471 0.85 -1.14 22.60
C ALA A 471 -0.38 -0.26 22.35
N TRP A 472 -1.43 -0.40 23.17
CA TRP A 472 -2.64 0.42 23.06
C TRP A 472 -2.39 1.90 23.36
N LEU A 473 -1.70 2.21 24.47
CA LEU A 473 -1.32 3.58 24.82
C LEU A 473 -0.41 4.21 23.75
N ARG A 474 0.46 3.42 23.11
CA ARG A 474 1.31 3.87 22.02
C ARG A 474 0.53 4.09 20.72
N HIS A 475 -0.39 3.19 20.37
CA HIS A 475 -1.29 3.33 19.21
C HIS A 475 -2.11 4.63 19.28
N LEU A 476 -2.59 4.99 20.47
CA LEU A 476 -3.29 6.26 20.70
C LEU A 476 -2.40 7.50 20.47
N ARG A 477 -1.08 7.35 20.64
CA ARG A 477 -0.10 8.44 20.47
C ARG A 477 0.50 8.51 19.07
N LEU A 478 0.72 7.36 18.42
CA LEU A 478 1.34 7.25 17.11
C LEU A 478 0.45 6.41 16.18
N ARG A 479 0.02 7.02 15.06
CA ARG A 479 -0.73 6.35 13.99
C ARG A 479 0.04 5.12 13.49
N GLY A 480 -0.63 3.98 13.32
CA GLY A 480 -0.09 2.83 12.57
C GLY A 480 0.48 1.65 13.38
N VAL A 481 0.42 1.68 14.72
CA VAL A 481 0.95 0.61 15.60
C VAL A 481 -0.02 -0.59 15.72
N TYR A 482 -0.95 -0.76 14.77
CA TYR A 482 -2.00 -1.79 14.85
C TYR A 482 -1.46 -3.22 14.76
N TYR A 483 -0.35 -3.43 14.04
CA TYR A 483 0.23 -4.76 13.86
C TYR A 483 0.73 -5.38 15.17
N VAL A 484 1.22 -4.57 16.11
CA VAL A 484 1.65 -5.03 17.44
C VAL A 484 0.45 -5.43 18.28
N LEU A 485 -0.63 -4.63 18.24
CA LEU A 485 -1.88 -4.94 18.93
C LEU A 485 -2.49 -6.26 18.43
N ASP A 486 -2.57 -6.41 17.10
CA ASP A 486 -3.11 -7.61 16.47
C ASP A 486 -2.27 -8.86 16.81
N ALA A 487 -0.93 -8.75 16.77
CA ALA A 487 -0.05 -9.85 17.15
C ALA A 487 -0.23 -10.29 18.61
N LEU A 488 -0.36 -9.36 19.56
CA LEU A 488 -0.58 -9.66 20.97
C LEU A 488 -1.96 -10.28 21.21
N ILE A 489 -3.01 -9.78 20.56
CA ILE A 489 -4.37 -10.32 20.68
C ILE A 489 -4.44 -11.73 20.11
N GLN A 490 -3.83 -11.97 18.95
CA GLN A 490 -3.76 -13.32 18.34
C GLN A 490 -2.98 -14.30 19.21
N ALA A 491 -1.98 -13.82 19.96
CA ALA A 491 -1.23 -14.61 20.93
C ALA A 491 -1.98 -14.83 22.26
N GLY A 492 -3.22 -14.34 22.39
CA GLY A 492 -4.07 -14.57 23.56
C GLY A 492 -3.89 -13.57 24.71
N ALA A 493 -3.35 -12.36 24.45
CA ALA A 493 -3.20 -11.33 25.48
C ALA A 493 -4.53 -10.97 26.17
N ASN A 494 -4.50 -10.87 27.49
CA ASN A 494 -5.68 -10.64 28.29
C ASN A 494 -6.11 -9.15 28.26
N ARG A 495 -7.25 -8.90 27.60
CA ARG A 495 -7.82 -7.56 27.42
C ARG A 495 -8.29 -6.92 28.73
N THR A 496 -8.80 -7.72 29.67
CA THR A 496 -9.24 -7.25 30.99
C THR A 496 -8.07 -6.83 31.86
N LEU A 497 -6.97 -7.59 31.86
CA LEU A 497 -5.71 -7.20 32.52
C LEU A 497 -5.10 -5.94 31.88
N ALA A 498 -5.29 -5.74 30.57
CA ALA A 498 -4.91 -4.51 29.88
C ALA A 498 -5.87 -3.33 30.13
N GLY A 499 -6.99 -3.53 30.84
CA GLY A 499 -8.01 -2.49 31.08
C GLY A 499 -8.64 -1.95 29.79
N MET A 500 -8.81 -2.82 28.79
CA MET A 500 -9.48 -2.52 27.51
C MET A 500 -10.96 -2.95 27.57
N PRO A 501 -11.90 -2.21 26.95
CA PRO A 501 -13.31 -2.59 26.93
C PRO A 501 -13.51 -3.94 26.21
N LEU A 502 -14.39 -4.80 26.77
CA LEU A 502 -14.76 -6.10 26.20
C LEU A 502 -15.76 -5.92 25.04
N GLU A 503 -15.68 -6.77 24.03
CA GLU A 503 -16.41 -6.69 22.74
C GLU A 503 -17.94 -6.90 22.83
N ASP A 504 -18.52 -7.10 24.01
CA ASP A 504 -19.93 -7.54 24.12
C ASP A 504 -20.98 -6.42 24.01
N ASP A 505 -20.57 -5.15 23.88
CA ASP A 505 -21.47 -3.99 23.71
C ASP A 505 -21.20 -3.21 22.40
N SER A 506 -20.66 -3.85 21.36
CA SER A 506 -20.49 -3.21 20.05
C SER A 506 -21.80 -3.18 19.24
N ASP A 507 -22.76 -2.37 19.71
CA ASP A 507 -23.70 -1.74 18.78
C ASP A 507 -22.92 -0.73 17.91
N ASP A 508 -23.34 -0.65 16.64
CA ASP A 508 -22.87 0.10 15.45
C ASP A 508 -22.36 1.56 15.64
N TYR A 509 -22.28 2.09 16.86
CA TYR A 509 -22.04 3.50 17.20
C TYR A 509 -20.58 3.87 17.49
N THR A 510 -19.66 2.92 17.74
CA THR A 510 -18.27 3.26 18.14
C THR A 510 -17.41 3.76 16.97
N ASP A 511 -17.60 3.23 15.76
CA ASP A 511 -16.78 3.58 14.59
C ASP A 511 -17.06 5.01 14.06
N GLU A 512 -18.29 5.49 14.23
CA GLU A 512 -18.70 6.83 13.81
C GLU A 512 -18.11 7.92 14.73
N TRP A 513 -17.97 7.61 16.02
CA TRP A 513 -17.41 8.52 17.03
C TRP A 513 -15.88 8.60 16.95
N ASP A 514 -15.22 7.49 16.62
CA ASP A 514 -13.79 7.48 16.35
C ASP A 514 -13.46 8.33 15.11
N TYR A 515 -14.27 8.26 14.05
CA TYR A 515 -14.05 9.08 12.86
C TYR A 515 -14.23 10.59 13.11
N GLU A 516 -15.29 11.00 13.82
CA GLU A 516 -15.54 12.42 14.12
C GLU A 516 -14.54 12.99 15.15
N CYS A 517 -14.18 12.23 16.19
CA CYS A 517 -13.14 12.63 17.15
C CYS A 517 -11.75 12.73 16.47
N VAL A 518 -11.45 11.82 15.55
CA VAL A 518 -10.23 11.86 14.73
C VAL A 518 -10.26 13.07 13.77
N SER A 519 -11.41 13.43 13.21
CA SER A 519 -11.58 14.63 12.36
C SER A 519 -11.33 15.94 13.14
N LEU A 520 -11.89 16.07 14.35
CA LEU A 520 -11.64 17.22 15.23
C LEU A 520 -10.15 17.36 15.59
N SER A 521 -9.47 16.24 15.89
CA SER A 521 -8.06 16.24 16.27
C SER A 521 -7.10 16.63 15.14
N ARG A 522 -7.54 16.50 13.88
CA ARG A 522 -6.73 16.76 12.67
C ARG A 522 -6.91 18.17 12.11
N HIS A 523 -8.09 18.76 12.27
CA HIS A 523 -8.43 20.01 11.57
C HIS A 523 -9.00 21.12 12.48
N THR A 524 -9.24 20.87 13.77
CA THR A 524 -9.87 21.85 14.70
C THR A 524 -11.03 22.58 14.03
N SER A 525 -12.02 21.80 13.60
CA SER A 525 -13.21 22.32 12.91
C SER A 525 -14.31 22.62 13.91
N LEU A 526 -14.84 23.85 13.86
CA LEU A 526 -15.98 24.28 14.66
C LEU A 526 -17.22 23.42 14.37
N ASP A 527 -17.51 23.15 13.08
CA ASP A 527 -18.68 22.35 12.68
C ASP A 527 -18.60 20.91 13.20
N ALA A 528 -17.41 20.33 13.22
CA ALA A 528 -17.19 19.00 13.77
C ALA A 528 -17.38 18.99 15.29
N ALA A 529 -16.85 20.00 16.02
CA ALA A 529 -17.03 20.13 17.47
C ALA A 529 -18.50 20.26 17.86
N VAL A 530 -19.24 21.10 17.14
CA VAL A 530 -20.67 21.30 17.37
C VAL A 530 -21.47 20.06 16.97
N GLY A 531 -21.06 19.35 15.91
CA GLY A 531 -21.64 18.06 15.50
C GLY A 531 -21.58 17.01 16.62
N ILE A 532 -20.39 16.77 17.18
CA ILE A 532 -20.20 15.81 18.27
C ILE A 532 -21.01 16.19 19.50
N CYS A 533 -21.06 17.49 19.85
CA CYS A 533 -21.84 17.93 21.01
C CYS A 533 -23.35 17.70 20.84
N ARG A 534 -23.91 17.89 19.64
CA ARG A 534 -25.32 17.55 19.37
C ARG A 534 -25.56 16.05 19.49
N THR A 535 -24.63 15.22 19.02
CA THR A 535 -24.71 13.76 19.15
C THR A 535 -24.63 13.33 20.61
N LEU A 536 -23.75 13.94 21.43
CA LEU A 536 -23.68 13.73 22.87
C LEU A 536 -25.01 14.08 23.57
N GLN A 537 -25.65 15.18 23.17
CA GLN A 537 -26.95 15.61 23.69
C GLN A 537 -28.10 14.68 23.30
N GLN A 538 -28.03 14.05 22.12
CA GLN A 538 -29.01 13.04 21.69
C GLN A 538 -28.77 11.71 22.42
N ALA A 539 -27.50 11.34 22.64
CA ALA A 539 -27.11 10.12 23.34
C ALA A 539 -27.47 10.15 24.84
N SER A 540 -27.56 11.32 25.46
CA SER A 540 -28.02 11.48 26.85
C SER A 540 -29.52 11.26 27.05
N LEU A 541 -30.30 11.23 25.96
CA LEU A 541 -31.72 10.87 25.99
C LEU A 541 -31.96 9.35 25.88
N HIS A 542 -30.91 8.56 25.66
CA HIS A 542 -31.02 7.12 25.42
C HIS A 542 -30.63 6.29 26.66
N VAL A 543 -31.58 5.54 27.21
CA VAL A 543 -31.49 4.83 28.52
C VAL A 543 -30.40 3.73 28.56
N LYS A 544 -29.91 3.28 27.39
CA LYS A 544 -28.91 2.21 27.27
C LYS A 544 -27.51 2.69 26.85
N PHE A 545 -27.29 4.00 26.79
CA PHE A 545 -26.02 4.53 26.28
C PHE A 545 -24.91 4.45 27.33
N ASN A 546 -23.71 4.01 26.92
CA ASN A 546 -22.55 3.83 27.79
C ASN A 546 -22.10 5.18 28.40
N GLU A 547 -22.37 5.37 29.70
CA GLU A 547 -22.08 6.62 30.40
C GLU A 547 -20.57 6.91 30.49
N ARG A 548 -19.73 5.88 30.63
CA ARG A 548 -18.26 6.06 30.67
C ARG A 548 -17.69 6.54 29.34
N LEU A 549 -18.22 6.05 28.23
CA LEU A 549 -17.84 6.51 26.89
C LEU A 549 -18.28 7.97 26.68
N ARG A 550 -19.50 8.31 27.12
CA ARG A 550 -20.02 9.68 27.08
C ARG A 550 -19.10 10.66 27.81
N ASP A 551 -18.75 10.35 29.05
CA ASP A 551 -17.94 11.21 29.91
C ASP A 551 -16.52 11.38 29.34
N TRP A 552 -15.96 10.31 28.78
CA TRP A 552 -14.65 10.34 28.14
C TRP A 552 -14.61 11.21 26.88
N VAL A 553 -15.62 11.09 26.00
CA VAL A 553 -15.73 11.92 24.78
C VAL A 553 -15.97 13.38 25.17
N ALA A 554 -16.84 13.65 26.14
CA ALA A 554 -17.09 15.00 26.64
C ALA A 554 -15.81 15.65 27.16
N ALA A 555 -15.04 14.96 28.02
CA ALA A 555 -13.77 15.49 28.56
C ALA A 555 -12.74 15.82 27.46
N ARG A 556 -12.68 14.99 26.40
CA ARG A 556 -11.75 15.20 25.28
C ARG A 556 -12.15 16.37 24.40
N VAL A 557 -13.43 16.50 24.05
CA VAL A 557 -13.94 17.61 23.24
C VAL A 557 -13.85 18.93 24.02
N SER A 558 -14.14 18.93 25.32
CA SER A 558 -13.96 20.10 26.20
C SER A 558 -12.54 20.65 26.14
N THR A 559 -11.54 19.78 26.18
CA THR A 559 -10.13 20.20 26.10
C THR A 559 -9.81 20.89 24.78
N ILE A 560 -10.31 20.37 23.65
CA ILE A 560 -10.07 20.93 22.31
C ILE A 560 -10.83 22.26 22.15
N VAL A 561 -12.07 22.33 22.62
CA VAL A 561 -12.89 23.55 22.57
C VAL A 561 -12.21 24.69 23.32
N VAL A 562 -11.80 24.46 24.58
CA VAL A 562 -11.18 25.49 25.42
C VAL A 562 -9.80 25.90 24.91
N ARG A 563 -8.97 24.94 24.50
CA ARG A 563 -7.57 25.22 24.11
C ARG A 563 -7.45 25.80 22.71
N ASP A 564 -8.26 25.33 21.77
CA ASP A 564 -8.02 25.58 20.34
C ASP A 564 -9.13 26.43 19.68
N LEU A 565 -10.41 26.16 19.95
CA LEU A 565 -11.52 26.84 19.27
C LEU A 565 -11.91 28.18 19.90
N VAL A 566 -11.96 28.25 21.23
CA VAL A 566 -12.31 29.47 21.98
C VAL A 566 -11.31 30.60 21.69
N PRO A 567 -9.97 30.39 21.72
CA PRO A 567 -9.02 31.45 21.40
C PRO A 567 -9.07 31.90 19.93
N VAL A 568 -9.34 30.98 18.99
CA VAL A 568 -9.50 31.31 17.56
C VAL A 568 -10.72 32.21 17.35
N GLN A 569 -11.87 31.88 17.96
CA GLN A 569 -13.07 32.72 17.85
C GLN A 569 -12.91 34.07 18.56
N HIS A 570 -12.22 34.10 19.71
CA HIS A 570 -11.87 35.35 20.38
C HIS A 570 -10.99 36.24 19.49
N ALA A 571 -9.97 35.68 18.83
CA ALA A 571 -9.11 36.42 17.91
C ALA A 571 -9.86 36.95 16.67
N LEU A 572 -10.86 36.21 16.17
CA LEU A 572 -11.72 36.66 15.07
C LEU A 572 -12.59 37.87 15.47
N PHE A 573 -13.13 37.88 16.69
CA PHE A 573 -13.84 39.04 17.21
C PHE A 573 -12.95 40.28 17.33
N VAL A 574 -11.75 40.12 17.88
CA VAL A 574 -10.79 41.22 18.02
C VAL A 574 -10.36 41.79 16.66
N ARG A 575 -10.18 40.92 15.65
CA ARG A 575 -9.74 41.33 14.30
C ARG A 575 -10.83 41.94 13.43
N HIS A 576 -12.10 41.61 13.66
CA HIS A 576 -13.19 41.96 12.74
C HIS A 576 -14.36 42.71 13.39
N ALA A 577 -14.15 43.32 14.57
CA ALA A 577 -15.16 43.96 15.41
C ALA A 577 -16.07 45.03 14.76
N SER A 578 -15.75 45.52 13.55
CA SER A 578 -16.50 46.60 12.86
C SER A 578 -16.80 46.33 11.38
N GLY A 579 -16.63 45.08 10.90
CA GLY A 579 -16.76 44.73 9.47
C GLY A 579 -18.07 44.06 9.05
N ARG A 580 -18.32 43.96 7.73
CA ARG A 580 -19.51 43.28 7.13
C ARG A 580 -19.64 41.78 7.48
N ARG A 581 -18.66 41.18 8.15
CA ARG A 581 -18.62 39.76 8.54
C ARG A 581 -18.94 39.51 10.02
N VAL A 582 -19.23 40.54 10.81
CA VAL A 582 -19.57 40.39 12.24
C VAL A 582 -20.75 39.43 12.45
N GLY A 583 -21.73 39.45 11.55
CA GLY A 583 -22.91 38.56 11.62
C GLY A 583 -22.59 37.07 11.54
N SER A 584 -21.63 36.64 10.70
CA SER A 584 -21.26 35.22 10.60
C SER A 584 -20.43 34.79 11.82
N ILE A 585 -19.54 35.65 12.30
CA ILE A 585 -18.70 35.38 13.49
C ILE A 585 -19.57 35.22 14.74
N VAL A 586 -20.62 36.04 14.88
CA VAL A 586 -21.60 35.92 15.97
C VAL A 586 -22.34 34.58 15.92
N LEU A 587 -22.78 34.13 14.73
CA LEU A 587 -23.49 32.86 14.57
C LEU A 587 -22.60 31.64 14.90
N ASP A 588 -21.36 31.65 14.41
CA ASP A 588 -20.37 30.62 14.69
C ASP A 588 -20.02 30.57 16.18
N THR A 589 -19.90 31.73 16.81
CA THR A 589 -19.64 31.83 18.25
C THR A 589 -20.83 31.37 19.09
N MET A 590 -22.07 31.64 18.67
CA MET A 590 -23.26 31.11 19.34
C MET A 590 -23.32 29.58 19.27
N ALA A 591 -22.94 28.99 18.13
CA ALA A 591 -22.87 27.54 17.98
C ALA A 591 -21.79 26.93 18.90
N LEU A 592 -20.63 27.59 19.01
CA LEU A 592 -19.57 27.20 19.94
C LEU A 592 -20.02 27.31 21.40
N LEU A 593 -20.68 28.39 21.79
CA LEU A 593 -21.19 28.57 23.15
C LEU A 593 -22.27 27.55 23.52
N ALA A 594 -23.14 27.19 22.57
CA ALA A 594 -24.10 26.10 22.78
C ALA A 594 -23.41 24.74 22.99
N ALA A 595 -22.31 24.47 22.28
CA ALA A 595 -21.48 23.30 22.51
C ALA A 595 -20.80 23.34 23.90
N CYS A 596 -20.30 24.50 24.33
CA CYS A 596 -19.76 24.68 25.69
C CYS A 596 -20.78 24.37 26.79
N SER A 597 -22.05 24.76 26.60
CA SER A 597 -23.11 24.45 27.56
C SER A 597 -23.47 22.97 27.61
N ILE A 598 -23.45 22.27 26.47
CA ILE A 598 -23.64 20.80 26.43
C ILE A 598 -22.51 20.09 27.18
N LEU A 599 -21.29 20.59 27.06
CA LEU A 599 -20.08 20.07 27.71
C LEU A 599 -19.93 20.53 29.17
N GLN A 600 -20.83 21.37 29.68
CA GLN A 600 -20.82 21.94 31.03
C GLN A 600 -19.54 22.73 31.37
N ILE A 601 -18.93 23.39 30.38
CA ILE A 601 -17.71 24.21 30.54
C ILE A 601 -17.99 25.73 30.49
N ASP A 602 -19.23 26.14 30.75
CA ASP A 602 -19.64 27.56 30.71
C ASP A 602 -18.92 28.44 31.75
N GLN A 603 -18.39 27.83 32.82
CA GLN A 603 -17.69 28.51 33.91
C GLN A 603 -16.21 28.81 33.59
N GLU A 604 -15.69 28.31 32.46
CA GLU A 604 -14.33 28.58 32.05
C GLU A 604 -14.14 30.08 31.74
N PRO A 605 -13.10 30.77 32.28
CA PRO A 605 -12.95 32.22 32.16
C PRO A 605 -12.86 32.71 30.71
N SER A 606 -12.23 31.92 29.84
CA SER A 606 -12.10 32.20 28.40
C SER A 606 -13.44 32.10 27.67
N VAL A 607 -14.30 31.16 28.06
CA VAL A 607 -15.66 30.98 27.52
C VAL A 607 -16.58 32.10 28.00
N ALA A 608 -16.49 32.49 29.27
CA ALA A 608 -17.24 33.63 29.83
C ALA A 608 -16.90 34.95 29.12
N THR A 609 -15.61 35.17 28.83
CA THR A 609 -15.14 36.35 28.08
C THR A 609 -15.69 36.35 26.65
N LEU A 610 -15.64 35.20 25.96
CA LEU A 610 -16.19 35.06 24.61
C LEU A 610 -17.72 35.26 24.58
N LYS A 611 -18.43 34.80 25.62
CA LYS A 611 -19.88 34.99 25.80
C LYS A 611 -20.24 36.47 25.95
N ALA A 612 -19.49 37.22 26.76
CA ALA A 612 -19.68 38.66 26.92
C ALA A 612 -19.43 39.43 25.60
N LEU A 613 -18.38 39.08 24.85
CA LEU A 613 -18.09 39.66 23.53
C LEU A 613 -19.21 39.38 22.52
N CYS A 614 -19.71 38.15 22.49
CA CYS A 614 -20.81 37.76 21.61
C CYS A 614 -22.10 38.53 21.94
N GLN A 615 -22.42 38.72 23.22
CA GLN A 615 -23.59 39.50 23.66
C GLN A 615 -23.50 40.97 23.28
N ASN A 616 -22.33 41.59 23.49
CA ASN A 616 -22.09 42.99 23.10
C ASN A 616 -22.16 43.19 21.56
N ALA A 617 -21.66 42.22 20.79
CA ALA A 617 -21.73 42.25 19.33
C ALA A 617 -23.15 42.01 18.78
N GLN A 618 -23.98 41.21 19.46
CA GLN A 618 -25.39 41.02 19.12
C GLN A 618 -26.17 42.34 19.25
N SER A 619 -25.95 43.10 20.32
CA SER A 619 -26.55 44.45 20.47
C SER A 619 -26.14 45.40 19.33
N LEU A 620 -24.88 45.34 18.88
CA LEU A 620 -24.39 46.18 17.77
C LEU A 620 -24.98 45.75 16.41
N ALA A 621 -25.08 44.44 16.16
CA ALA A 621 -25.63 43.89 14.92
C ALA A 621 -27.15 44.14 14.79
N ILE A 622 -27.89 44.13 15.91
CA ILE A 622 -29.31 44.50 15.96
C ILE A 622 -29.49 45.99 15.67
N VAL A 623 -28.60 46.86 16.16
CA VAL A 623 -28.63 48.31 15.86
C VAL A 623 -28.31 48.58 14.38
N GLN A 624 -27.34 47.86 13.79
CA GLN A 624 -27.02 47.98 12.36
C GLN A 624 -28.12 47.40 11.44
N ALA A 625 -28.73 46.27 11.81
CA ALA A 625 -29.86 45.69 11.09
C ALA A 625 -31.13 46.54 11.23
N GLY A 626 -31.36 47.15 12.39
CA GLY A 626 -32.42 48.13 12.63
C GLY A 626 -32.23 49.41 11.80
N GLY A 627 -30.99 49.89 11.65
CA GLY A 627 -30.64 51.01 10.77
C GLY A 627 -30.87 50.71 9.28
N LEU A 628 -30.57 49.48 8.84
CA LEU A 628 -30.86 49.04 7.46
C LEU A 628 -32.36 48.84 7.22
N CYS A 629 -33.11 48.31 8.20
CA CYS A 629 -34.57 48.15 8.09
C CYS A 629 -35.31 49.49 8.09
N ALA A 630 -34.83 50.51 8.82
CA ALA A 630 -35.38 51.86 8.75
C ALA A 630 -35.14 52.54 7.38
N ALA A 631 -34.08 52.15 6.67
CA ALA A 631 -33.71 52.71 5.37
C ALA A 631 -34.37 52.01 4.16
N LEU A 632 -34.83 50.76 4.30
CA LEU A 632 -35.24 49.91 3.16
C LEU A 632 -36.71 49.42 3.19
N HIS A 633 -37.64 50.30 3.57
CA HIS A 633 -39.11 50.12 3.50
C HIS A 633 -39.79 49.64 4.78
N GLY A 634 -40.74 50.46 5.23
CA GLY A 634 -41.67 50.18 6.33
C GLY A 634 -42.71 49.12 5.96
N ASP A 635 -42.34 47.85 6.01
CA ASP A 635 -43.31 46.74 6.01
C ASP A 635 -42.91 45.66 7.02
N SER A 636 -43.70 45.53 8.09
CA SER A 636 -43.43 44.72 9.28
C SER A 636 -43.56 43.20 9.06
N ARG A 637 -43.88 42.76 7.84
CA ARG A 637 -44.21 41.35 7.54
C ARG A 637 -43.00 40.46 7.24
N CYS A 638 -41.86 41.04 6.86
CA CYS A 638 -40.66 40.27 6.49
C CYS A 638 -39.94 39.64 7.69
N LEU A 639 -39.90 40.32 8.84
CA LEU A 639 -39.20 39.81 10.02
C LEU A 639 -39.91 38.59 10.63
N SER A 640 -41.24 38.62 10.68
CA SER A 640 -42.07 37.51 11.13
C SER A 640 -41.93 36.27 10.25
N SER A 641 -41.82 36.45 8.93
CA SER A 641 -41.63 35.34 7.97
C SER A 641 -40.22 34.73 8.08
N PHE A 642 -39.20 35.56 8.31
CA PHE A 642 -37.82 35.13 8.49
C PHE A 642 -37.61 34.37 9.81
N MET A 643 -38.21 34.83 10.91
CA MET A 643 -38.13 34.16 12.21
C MET A 643 -38.98 32.88 12.27
N ALA A 644 -40.16 32.85 11.62
CA ALA A 644 -41.01 31.66 11.54
C ALA A 644 -40.35 30.52 10.75
N LYS A 645 -39.63 30.81 9.65
CA LYS A 645 -38.89 29.80 8.87
C LYS A 645 -37.73 29.15 9.62
N ARG A 646 -37.29 29.73 10.74
CA ARG A 646 -36.17 29.21 11.56
C ARG A 646 -36.57 28.77 12.97
N GLY A 647 -37.88 28.63 13.24
CA GLY A 647 -38.38 28.04 14.48
C GLY A 647 -38.26 28.91 15.74
N ILE A 648 -37.98 30.21 15.59
CA ILE A 648 -37.87 31.12 16.73
C ILE A 648 -39.27 31.66 17.06
N ARG A 649 -39.88 31.21 18.17
CA ARG A 649 -41.12 31.80 18.71
C ARG A 649 -40.78 33.06 19.50
N ALA A 650 -41.12 34.23 18.96
CA ALA A 650 -41.07 35.48 19.71
C ALA A 650 -42.31 35.61 20.60
N GLN A 651 -42.14 35.66 21.93
CA GLN A 651 -43.13 36.22 22.83
C GLN A 651 -43.01 37.75 22.78
N CYS A 652 -43.64 38.38 21.78
CA CYS A 652 -43.79 39.83 21.79
C CYS A 652 -45.05 40.20 22.59
N ARG A 653 -44.88 40.71 23.82
CA ARG A 653 -45.89 41.58 24.44
C ARG A 653 -45.76 42.98 23.80
N PRO A 654 -46.85 43.65 23.42
CA PRO A 654 -46.77 45.00 22.87
C PRO A 654 -46.53 45.99 24.02
N ARG A 655 -45.56 46.89 23.87
CA ARG A 655 -45.52 48.14 24.64
C ARG A 655 -45.62 49.32 23.67
N ALA A 656 -46.34 50.32 24.17
CA ALA A 656 -47.10 51.31 23.44
C ALA A 656 -46.27 52.36 22.68
N ALA A 657 -46.97 53.00 21.76
CA ALA A 657 -46.53 54.10 20.90
C ALA A 657 -45.90 55.27 21.68
N THR A 658 -44.84 55.84 21.09
CA THR A 658 -44.47 57.24 21.33
C THR A 658 -44.23 57.93 19.99
N THR A 659 -44.91 59.05 19.86
CA THR A 659 -45.10 59.96 18.74
C THR A 659 -43.83 60.67 18.28
N ARG A 660 -43.73 60.94 16.97
CA ARG A 660 -42.75 61.86 16.34
C ARG A 660 -42.86 63.27 16.92
N PRO A 661 -41.76 64.07 16.95
CA PRO A 661 -41.85 65.51 16.77
C PRO A 661 -41.69 65.85 15.27
N ALA A 662 -42.50 66.79 14.82
CA ALA A 662 -42.45 67.39 13.50
C ALA A 662 -41.40 68.52 13.47
N GLY A 663 -40.64 68.59 12.38
CA GLY A 663 -40.38 69.86 11.70
C GLY A 663 -39.06 70.58 11.93
N VAL A 664 -38.37 70.74 10.79
CA VAL A 664 -37.75 71.97 10.25
C VAL A 664 -36.21 72.08 10.31
N ASP A 665 -35.70 72.30 9.08
CA ASP A 665 -34.37 72.64 8.52
C ASP A 665 -33.22 71.62 8.53
#